data_AF-A0A8H6T6C0-F1
#
_entry.id   AF-A0A8H6T6C0-F1
#
_cell.length_a   1.000
_cell.length_b   1.000
_cell.length_c   1.000
_cell.angle_alpha   90.00
_cell.angle_beta   90.00
_cell.angle_gamma   90.00
#
_symmetry.space_group_name_H-M   'P 1'
#
loop_
_entity.id
_entity.type
_entity.pdbx_description
1 polymer ?
#
loop_
_entity_poly.entity_id
_entity_poly.type
_entity_poly.pdbx_seq_one_letter_code
_entity_poly.pdbx_strand_id
1 'polypeptide(L)'
;MAERHLRHVKSKINSVPSSNVGLRRTGANISAWLVLLLGIFFSYDYRRWTRGTGPTNIVTHELESYGVRTFSAKEMAFNILGLMHPLLFSITRIWADLNGGMDKLHDLADITGHIRSDSDLMKKGELRCAITLDYSADFQVINGVEAERLLQTVDVTPRANFRFDFPTLEAHNSFADLSKLQGRIDLDKVMVITGYGEVGPWGRSRTRWEMEARGEFTIQGCIERAWLMGYLKHFDGRLKDGSLYVGWADGKSGEPVDDKDVKGRYQKDILEHAEPELFRALPWLRPAQEVEVTESEAKKFKLRHAEKCDIWAGEGDQGFFKLKKGALVFVPKSFYFNRTVAGQILTGWHAGRYGIPEDIIAQVDRGSLWALVSTAEALNASGITDPYELYKHMHPSEVGTCLGRKGGTISMGKMFKDRRDERDVPNDILQETFINTTAGWINLLLMSSEWTRQDSRRRLVMQPLCEEGSFEFANMKATSSAESEFAMGREPTEISRPATTTRAGAQGTGVHIVMSAKTALELSCPIRGVLTFTSTSTDKAGRSIPAPGLGPLTVAREVPSQHPLPIPDLAYRARQLAFRRKQISQRLTHEHAQLQEVELLKAQGDTVDDEFFGARVANIEQEAAQPERDAFKLAMYGMLEGTDPRVSPLRRALAVWGLTADDIGVLSIHGTSTKANEENETRIWNDIFTSLARTPGNAVPIMAQKSLLGHSKGGSAAWQMAGLRQTVNSGVVPGNRNADNIDSHFRRYLLFPSKPVHTDGSHSALVSCPHSDLAKSVVRHEVRAQQSHKAMSEMMIKHLLVRVKEAPPYSTRWRAQVWISRPTRTSSQSLRPLSQLTPPTSLPSPRASPLLQLPASLELVLTKSSSLLYHPPTRPSSRATLLMRRSLTAEYSPRLPPHSLLAGPARKPCSSRWGVASKGAGAAMQDIEIVNDEQTDAPVVRLYGEAKAAADKKGVGKVMILLSHSETVAIAIAQATAS
;
A
#
# COMPACT_ATOMS: atom_id res chain seq x y z
N MET A 1 -27.33 10.84 -51.05
CA MET A 1 -28.23 9.67 -51.15
C MET A 1 -28.72 9.15 -49.79
N ALA A 2 -27.88 9.06 -48.76
CA ALA A 2 -28.27 8.60 -47.41
C ALA A 2 -29.35 9.46 -46.70
N GLU A 3 -29.34 10.79 -46.86
CA GLU A 3 -30.37 11.67 -46.28
C GLU A 3 -31.76 11.53 -46.90
N ARG A 4 -31.85 11.07 -48.16
CA ARG A 4 -33.13 10.85 -48.85
C ARG A 4 -33.80 9.57 -48.34
N HIS A 5 -33.00 8.57 -47.94
CA HIS A 5 -33.46 7.34 -47.31
C HIS A 5 -33.94 7.57 -45.87
N LEU A 6 -33.26 8.41 -45.09
CA LEU A 6 -33.67 8.72 -43.71
C LEU A 6 -35.04 9.43 -43.63
N ARG A 7 -35.36 10.30 -44.58
CA ARG A 7 -36.68 10.98 -44.63
C ARG A 7 -37.83 10.03 -44.98
N HIS A 8 -37.56 9.02 -45.80
CA HIS A 8 -38.56 8.02 -46.20
C HIS A 8 -38.84 7.00 -45.07
N VAL A 9 -37.84 6.70 -44.23
CA VAL A 9 -37.99 5.84 -43.04
C VAL A 9 -38.77 6.57 -41.93
N LYS A 10 -38.55 7.88 -41.74
CA LYS A 10 -39.30 8.68 -40.76
C LYS A 10 -40.81 8.77 -41.06
N SER A 11 -41.24 8.76 -42.32
CA SER A 11 -42.67 8.86 -42.64
C SER A 11 -43.44 7.55 -42.44
N LYS A 12 -42.77 6.39 -42.43
CA LYS A 12 -43.39 5.08 -42.17
C LYS A 12 -43.49 4.73 -40.68
N ILE A 13 -42.64 5.32 -39.82
CA ILE A 13 -42.67 5.08 -38.37
C ILE A 13 -43.88 5.77 -37.70
N ASN A 14 -44.39 6.87 -38.28
CA ASN A 14 -45.52 7.62 -37.71
C ASN A 14 -46.92 7.08 -38.07
N SER A 15 -47.04 5.96 -38.79
CA SER A 15 -48.32 5.46 -39.31
C SER A 15 -48.77 4.08 -38.78
N VAL A 16 -48.26 3.62 -37.63
CA VAL A 16 -48.71 2.35 -37.02
C VAL A 16 -49.55 2.65 -35.77
N PRO A 17 -50.80 2.14 -35.65
CA PRO A 17 -51.66 2.43 -34.52
C PRO A 17 -51.17 1.75 -33.24
N SER A 18 -51.20 2.50 -32.14
CA SER A 18 -50.95 2.01 -30.79
C SER A 18 -52.21 1.35 -30.21
N SER A 19 -52.37 0.05 -30.36
CA SER A 19 -53.31 -0.70 -29.52
C SER A 19 -52.91 -2.17 -29.41
N ASN A 20 -52.79 -2.61 -28.16
CA ASN A 20 -52.74 -3.99 -27.68
C ASN A 20 -51.45 -4.79 -27.97
N VAL A 21 -50.59 -4.89 -26.96
CA VAL A 21 -50.25 -6.13 -26.24
C VAL A 21 -49.06 -5.83 -25.32
N GLY A 22 -49.30 -5.90 -24.01
CA GLY A 22 -48.22 -5.91 -23.03
C GLY A 22 -47.51 -7.26 -23.05
N LEU A 23 -46.24 -7.28 -23.45
CA LEU A 23 -45.36 -8.43 -23.21
C LEU A 23 -43.98 -7.93 -22.75
N ARG A 24 -43.53 -8.51 -21.63
CA ARG A 24 -42.25 -8.26 -20.98
C ARG A 24 -41.10 -8.52 -21.96
N ARG A 25 -40.15 -7.57 -22.02
CA ARG A 25 -38.92 -7.66 -22.81
C ARG A 25 -37.97 -8.71 -22.21
N THR A 26 -38.04 -9.94 -22.69
CA THR A 26 -36.93 -10.92 -22.61
C THR A 26 -36.12 -10.83 -23.91
N GLY A 27 -34.80 -11.04 -23.82
CA GLY A 27 -33.77 -10.70 -24.81
C GLY A 27 -33.77 -11.44 -26.16
N ALA A 28 -34.94 -11.78 -26.72
CA ALA A 28 -35.06 -12.52 -27.98
C ALA A 28 -35.24 -11.63 -29.23
N ASN A 29 -35.35 -10.30 -29.11
CA ASN A 29 -35.82 -9.43 -30.21
C ASN A 29 -34.73 -8.65 -30.97
N ILE A 30 -33.46 -9.02 -30.86
CA ILE A 30 -32.39 -8.40 -31.68
C ILE A 30 -32.31 -9.06 -33.07
N SER A 31 -32.75 -10.32 -33.21
CA SER A 31 -32.72 -11.06 -34.48
C SER A 31 -33.70 -10.52 -35.53
N ALA A 32 -34.86 -9.98 -35.12
CA ALA A 32 -35.87 -9.49 -36.06
C ALA A 32 -35.48 -8.16 -36.74
N TRP A 33 -34.65 -7.33 -36.09
CA TRP A 33 -34.24 -6.03 -36.63
C TRP A 33 -33.13 -6.11 -37.67
N LEU A 34 -32.29 -7.15 -37.63
CA LEU A 34 -31.25 -7.37 -38.63
C LEU A 34 -31.82 -7.84 -39.99
N VAL A 35 -32.97 -8.53 -39.96
CA VAL A 35 -33.64 -9.09 -41.15
C VAL A 35 -34.22 -8.00 -42.06
N LEU A 36 -34.60 -6.84 -41.50
CA LEU A 36 -35.18 -5.72 -42.26
C LEU A 36 -34.14 -4.85 -42.98
N LEU A 37 -32.86 -4.90 -42.59
CA LEU A 37 -31.81 -4.02 -43.12
C LEU A 37 -31.08 -4.60 -44.35
N LEU A 38 -31.18 -5.90 -44.61
CA LEU A 38 -30.39 -6.60 -45.66
C LEU A 38 -31.22 -7.18 -46.82
N GLY A 39 -32.56 -7.09 -46.81
CA GLY A 39 -33.39 -7.59 -47.91
C GLY A 39 -33.36 -9.12 -48.10
N ILE A 40 -32.86 -9.87 -47.11
CA ILE A 40 -32.80 -11.34 -47.12
C ILE A 40 -33.95 -11.87 -46.26
N PHE A 41 -34.91 -12.57 -46.89
CA PHE A 41 -36.00 -13.24 -46.18
C PHE A 41 -35.54 -14.63 -45.69
N PHE A 42 -35.30 -14.76 -44.38
CA PHE A 42 -35.21 -16.06 -43.73
C PHE A 42 -36.60 -16.55 -43.33
N SER A 43 -37.01 -17.73 -43.80
CA SER A 43 -38.12 -18.46 -43.20
C SER A 43 -37.55 -19.48 -42.23
N TYR A 44 -37.88 -19.34 -40.95
CA TYR A 44 -37.39 -20.19 -39.86
C TYR A 44 -38.49 -21.17 -39.46
N ASP A 45 -38.22 -22.48 -39.49
CA ASP A 45 -39.09 -23.48 -38.84
C ASP A 45 -38.82 -23.49 -37.31
N TYR A 46 -39.90 -23.53 -36.51
CA TYR A 46 -39.92 -23.43 -35.04
C TYR A 46 -39.49 -24.71 -34.32
N ARG A 47 -39.25 -25.79 -35.06
CA ARG A 47 -38.79 -27.08 -34.54
C ARG A 47 -37.26 -27.08 -34.59
N ARG A 48 -36.59 -26.80 -33.47
CA ARG A 48 -35.11 -26.85 -33.33
C ARG A 48 -34.75 -27.32 -31.92
N TRP A 49 -33.68 -28.09 -31.78
CA TRP A 49 -33.17 -28.51 -30.47
C TRP A 49 -31.78 -27.95 -30.16
N THR A 50 -31.71 -26.88 -29.36
CA THR A 50 -30.46 -26.28 -28.88
C THR A 50 -30.28 -26.53 -27.39
N ARG A 51 -29.23 -27.27 -27.02
CA ARG A 51 -28.84 -27.54 -25.62
C ARG A 51 -28.42 -26.25 -24.93
N GLY A 52 -29.20 -25.86 -23.92
CA GLY A 52 -28.98 -24.68 -23.09
C GLY A 52 -28.52 -25.05 -21.68
N THR A 53 -28.88 -24.27 -20.67
CA THR A 53 -28.75 -24.62 -19.24
C THR A 53 -30.08 -25.11 -18.63
N GLY A 54 -31.05 -25.44 -19.49
CA GLY A 54 -32.42 -25.74 -19.11
C GLY A 54 -32.70 -27.23 -18.88
N PRO A 55 -33.89 -27.55 -18.35
CA PRO A 55 -34.30 -28.91 -17.98
C PRO A 55 -34.47 -29.86 -19.17
N THR A 56 -34.57 -29.33 -20.39
CA THR A 56 -34.66 -30.13 -21.63
C THR A 56 -33.37 -30.85 -21.98
N ASN A 57 -32.25 -30.55 -21.31
CA ASN A 57 -30.98 -31.25 -21.53
C ASN A 57 -31.01 -32.72 -21.11
N ILE A 58 -31.84 -33.09 -20.13
CA ILE A 58 -31.89 -34.45 -19.55
C ILE A 58 -32.28 -35.49 -20.60
N VAL A 59 -33.16 -35.13 -21.53
CA VAL A 59 -33.66 -36.04 -22.57
C VAL A 59 -32.77 -36.08 -23.81
N THR A 60 -31.74 -35.22 -23.92
CA THR A 60 -31.03 -35.01 -25.19
C THR A 60 -30.16 -36.17 -25.63
N HIS A 61 -29.49 -36.82 -24.68
CA HIS A 61 -28.66 -37.99 -24.99
C HIS A 61 -29.49 -39.15 -25.52
N GLU A 62 -30.61 -39.45 -24.86
CA GLU A 62 -31.54 -40.49 -25.33
C GLU A 62 -32.24 -40.06 -26.63
N LEU A 63 -32.56 -38.79 -26.78
CA LEU A 63 -33.16 -38.28 -28.02
C LEU A 63 -32.22 -38.46 -29.23
N GLU A 64 -30.91 -38.21 -29.08
CA GLU A 64 -29.93 -38.44 -30.16
C GLU A 64 -29.80 -39.93 -30.56
N SER A 65 -30.13 -40.86 -29.65
CA SER A 65 -30.15 -42.29 -29.97
C SER A 65 -31.22 -42.67 -31.00
N TYR A 66 -32.24 -41.82 -31.19
CA TYR A 66 -33.24 -41.96 -32.25
C TYR A 66 -32.75 -41.45 -33.62
N GLY A 67 -31.45 -41.16 -33.78
CA GLY A 67 -30.85 -40.80 -35.07
C GLY A 67 -30.98 -39.32 -35.45
N VAL A 68 -31.29 -38.47 -34.48
CA VAL A 68 -31.35 -37.01 -34.62
C VAL A 68 -30.15 -36.35 -33.98
N ARG A 69 -29.87 -35.10 -34.35
CA ARG A 69 -28.75 -34.33 -33.81
C ARG A 69 -29.26 -33.13 -33.03
N THR A 70 -28.82 -33.00 -31.77
CA THR A 70 -28.98 -31.75 -31.03
C THR A 70 -27.75 -30.88 -31.18
N PHE A 71 -27.92 -29.56 -31.04
CA PHE A 71 -26.82 -28.60 -31.17
C PHE A 71 -26.55 -27.93 -29.84
N SER A 72 -25.29 -27.70 -29.53
CA SER A 72 -24.90 -26.70 -28.55
C SER A 72 -25.23 -25.29 -29.06
N ALA A 73 -25.30 -24.33 -28.16
CA ALA A 73 -25.44 -22.91 -28.54
C ALA A 73 -24.33 -22.44 -29.50
N LYS A 74 -23.10 -22.98 -29.37
CA LYS A 74 -21.97 -22.65 -30.26
C LYS A 74 -22.15 -23.25 -31.67
N GLU A 75 -22.57 -24.51 -31.77
CA GLU A 75 -22.84 -25.15 -33.06
C GLU A 75 -24.00 -24.47 -33.79
N MET A 76 -25.08 -24.13 -33.08
CA MET A 76 -26.20 -23.38 -33.68
C MET A 76 -25.79 -21.97 -34.11
N ALA A 77 -24.98 -21.27 -33.30
CA ALA A 77 -24.43 -19.97 -33.68
C ALA A 77 -23.55 -20.06 -34.93
N PHE A 78 -22.70 -21.09 -35.03
CA PHE A 78 -21.89 -21.36 -36.22
C PHE A 78 -22.76 -21.60 -37.45
N ASN A 79 -23.82 -22.41 -37.33
CA ASN A 79 -24.76 -22.68 -38.42
C ASN A 79 -25.48 -21.40 -38.90
N ILE A 80 -25.88 -20.52 -37.98
CA ILE A 80 -26.50 -19.23 -38.30
C ILE A 80 -25.48 -18.28 -38.95
N LEU A 81 -24.24 -18.22 -38.44
CA LEU A 81 -23.17 -17.42 -39.03
C LEU A 81 -22.82 -17.89 -40.45
N GLY A 82 -22.92 -19.20 -40.71
CA GLY A 82 -22.76 -19.77 -42.05
C GLY A 82 -23.73 -19.17 -43.06
N LEU A 83 -24.95 -18.81 -42.65
CA LEU A 83 -25.95 -18.15 -43.50
C LEU A 83 -25.60 -16.70 -43.84
N MET A 84 -24.67 -16.10 -43.09
CA MET A 84 -24.13 -14.76 -43.34
C MET A 84 -22.85 -14.80 -44.19
N HIS A 85 -22.49 -15.96 -44.76
CA HIS A 85 -21.31 -16.07 -45.61
C HIS A 85 -21.50 -15.32 -46.94
N PRO A 86 -20.49 -14.58 -47.46
CA PRO A 86 -20.59 -13.81 -48.71
C PRO A 86 -21.15 -14.56 -49.92
N LEU A 87 -20.92 -15.88 -50.03
CA LEU A 87 -21.43 -16.72 -51.11
C LEU A 87 -22.96 -16.87 -51.11
N LEU A 88 -23.61 -16.65 -49.96
CA LEU A 88 -25.07 -16.77 -49.82
C LEU A 88 -25.78 -15.42 -50.02
N PHE A 89 -25.05 -14.29 -50.06
CA PHE A 89 -25.63 -12.97 -50.31
C PHE A 89 -26.17 -12.78 -51.74
N SER A 90 -25.71 -13.59 -52.71
CA SER A 90 -26.18 -13.53 -54.10
C SER A 90 -27.52 -14.25 -54.32
N ILE A 91 -28.02 -14.98 -53.31
CA ILE A 91 -29.25 -15.77 -53.40
C ILE A 91 -30.38 -15.00 -52.74
N THR A 92 -31.44 -14.70 -53.49
CA THR A 92 -32.54 -13.82 -53.06
C THR A 92 -33.47 -14.43 -52.00
N ARG A 93 -33.50 -15.77 -51.88
CA ARG A 93 -34.32 -16.49 -50.89
C ARG A 93 -33.67 -17.82 -50.51
N ILE A 94 -33.32 -17.99 -49.24
CA ILE A 94 -32.68 -19.19 -48.72
C ILE A 94 -33.58 -19.83 -47.66
N TRP A 95 -33.91 -21.10 -47.85
CA TRP A 95 -34.50 -21.96 -46.81
C TRP A 95 -33.37 -22.79 -46.18
N ALA A 96 -33.08 -22.54 -44.91
CA ALA A 96 -32.03 -23.24 -44.18
C ALA A 96 -32.64 -24.10 -43.08
N ASP A 97 -32.67 -25.42 -43.31
CA ASP A 97 -33.05 -26.37 -42.28
C ASP A 97 -31.88 -26.61 -41.31
N LEU A 98 -32.05 -26.14 -40.08
CA LEU A 98 -31.10 -26.28 -38.98
C LEU A 98 -31.69 -27.11 -37.83
N ASN A 99 -32.66 -27.99 -38.13
CA ASN A 99 -33.37 -28.76 -37.11
C ASN A 99 -32.59 -29.99 -36.62
N GLY A 100 -31.61 -30.47 -37.39
CA GLY A 100 -30.84 -31.65 -37.01
C GLY A 100 -31.61 -32.96 -37.18
N GLY A 101 -32.57 -33.00 -38.11
CA GLY A 101 -33.33 -34.20 -38.43
C GLY A 101 -34.53 -34.48 -37.52
N MET A 102 -34.92 -33.55 -36.62
CA MET A 102 -36.08 -33.77 -35.74
C MET A 102 -37.42 -33.81 -36.49
N ASP A 103 -37.44 -33.34 -37.73
CA ASP A 103 -38.56 -33.50 -38.66
C ASP A 103 -38.83 -34.97 -39.02
N LYS A 104 -37.82 -35.84 -38.88
CA LYS A 104 -37.91 -37.28 -39.14
C LYS A 104 -38.50 -38.08 -37.98
N LEU A 105 -38.65 -37.47 -36.79
CA LEU A 105 -39.27 -38.12 -35.63
C LEU A 105 -40.77 -37.83 -35.59
N HIS A 106 -41.58 -38.88 -35.76
CA HIS A 106 -43.01 -38.81 -35.49
C HIS A 106 -43.27 -38.71 -33.98
N ASP A 107 -44.23 -37.88 -33.58
CA ASP A 107 -44.67 -37.70 -32.18
C ASP A 107 -43.53 -37.36 -31.19
N LEU A 108 -42.68 -36.40 -31.55
CA LEU A 108 -41.57 -35.90 -30.72
C LEU A 108 -41.99 -35.53 -29.27
N ALA A 109 -43.21 -35.02 -29.08
CA ALA A 109 -43.74 -34.70 -27.76
C ALA A 109 -43.94 -35.96 -26.90
N ASP A 110 -44.43 -37.04 -27.49
CA ASP A 110 -44.64 -38.31 -26.80
C ASP A 110 -43.31 -39.04 -26.60
N ILE A 111 -42.38 -38.98 -27.56
CA ILE A 111 -41.02 -39.54 -27.39
C ILE A 111 -40.29 -38.84 -26.25
N THR A 112 -40.31 -37.50 -26.22
CA THR A 112 -39.64 -36.74 -25.15
C THR A 112 -40.37 -36.86 -23.81
N GLY A 113 -41.70 -36.95 -23.83
CA GLY A 113 -42.54 -37.27 -22.68
C GLY A 113 -42.22 -38.66 -22.13
N HIS A 114 -42.13 -39.67 -22.98
CA HIS A 114 -41.73 -41.02 -22.62
C HIS A 114 -40.30 -41.03 -22.08
N ILE A 115 -39.34 -40.37 -22.73
CA ILE A 115 -37.95 -40.27 -22.21
C ILE A 115 -37.88 -39.67 -20.81
N ARG A 116 -38.79 -38.73 -20.51
CA ARG A 116 -38.86 -38.07 -19.21
C ARG A 116 -39.63 -38.89 -18.16
N SER A 117 -40.68 -39.60 -18.58
CA SER A 117 -41.71 -40.18 -17.69
C SER A 117 -41.64 -41.72 -17.62
N ASP A 118 -41.37 -42.36 -18.75
CA ASP A 118 -41.56 -43.80 -18.98
C ASP A 118 -40.28 -44.58 -19.36
N SER A 119 -39.34 -44.03 -20.15
CA SER A 119 -37.98 -44.58 -20.20
C SER A 119 -37.18 -44.04 -19.04
N ASP A 120 -37.28 -44.77 -17.94
CA ASP A 120 -36.12 -45.16 -17.15
C ASP A 120 -35.34 -44.09 -16.36
N LEU A 121 -35.21 -42.83 -16.76
CA LEU A 121 -34.27 -41.92 -16.09
C LEU A 121 -34.77 -41.45 -14.71
N MET A 122 -35.96 -40.87 -14.63
CA MET A 122 -36.54 -40.43 -13.36
C MET A 122 -36.96 -41.63 -12.51
N LYS A 123 -37.65 -42.61 -13.11
CA LYS A 123 -38.06 -43.84 -12.42
C LYS A 123 -36.87 -44.67 -11.92
N LYS A 124 -35.77 -44.86 -12.70
CA LYS A 124 -34.56 -45.53 -12.19
C LYS A 124 -33.84 -44.67 -11.16
N GLY A 125 -33.86 -43.34 -11.28
CA GLY A 125 -33.32 -42.42 -10.29
C GLY A 125 -34.03 -42.58 -8.94
N GLU A 126 -35.35 -42.51 -8.95
CA GLU A 126 -36.22 -42.71 -7.78
C GLU A 126 -36.07 -44.11 -7.20
N LEU A 127 -36.11 -45.15 -8.03
CA LEU A 127 -35.92 -46.53 -7.60
C LEU A 127 -34.55 -46.75 -6.94
N ARG A 128 -33.47 -46.23 -7.53
CA ARG A 128 -32.12 -46.32 -6.95
C ARG A 128 -32.02 -45.55 -5.64
N CYS A 129 -32.64 -44.37 -5.55
CA CYS A 129 -32.70 -43.60 -4.32
C CYS A 129 -33.44 -44.38 -3.22
N ALA A 130 -34.62 -44.93 -3.54
CA ALA A 130 -35.41 -45.76 -2.62
C ALA A 130 -34.64 -46.99 -2.15
N ILE A 131 -34.00 -47.74 -3.06
CA ILE A 131 -33.16 -48.89 -2.72
C ILE A 131 -31.99 -48.48 -1.80
N THR A 132 -31.35 -47.34 -2.07
CA THR A 132 -30.22 -46.84 -1.25
C THR A 132 -30.69 -46.45 0.16
N LEU A 133 -31.85 -45.79 0.28
CA LEU A 133 -32.45 -45.44 1.56
C LEU A 133 -32.84 -46.70 2.35
N ASP A 134 -33.43 -47.70 1.69
CA ASP A 134 -33.82 -48.96 2.32
C ASP A 134 -32.59 -49.72 2.83
N TYR A 135 -31.54 -49.86 2.00
CA TYR A 135 -30.26 -50.44 2.44
C TYR A 135 -29.62 -49.68 3.60
N SER A 136 -29.74 -48.35 3.63
CA SER A 136 -29.20 -47.55 4.75
C SER A 136 -29.98 -47.80 6.06
N ALA A 137 -31.31 -47.94 5.97
CA ALA A 137 -32.15 -48.26 7.12
C ALA A 137 -31.91 -49.69 7.62
N ASP A 138 -31.84 -50.68 6.72
CA ASP A 138 -31.51 -52.07 7.05
C ASP A 138 -30.14 -52.17 7.73
N PHE A 139 -29.14 -51.45 7.21
CA PHE A 139 -27.82 -51.40 7.81
C PHE A 139 -27.85 -50.86 9.25
N GLN A 140 -28.62 -49.80 9.49
CA GLN A 140 -28.81 -49.20 10.81
C GLN A 140 -29.51 -50.16 11.80
N VAL A 141 -30.50 -50.93 11.33
CA VAL A 141 -31.22 -51.92 12.15
C VAL A 141 -30.32 -53.11 12.50
N ILE A 142 -29.55 -53.63 11.54
CA ILE A 142 -28.72 -54.83 11.72
C ILE A 142 -27.49 -54.54 12.58
N ASN A 143 -26.79 -53.42 12.32
CA ASN A 143 -25.48 -53.14 12.94
C ASN A 143 -25.54 -52.10 14.07
N GLY A 144 -26.69 -51.44 14.25
CA GLY A 144 -26.88 -50.37 15.24
C GLY A 144 -26.32 -49.01 14.80
N VAL A 145 -26.79 -47.95 15.47
CA VAL A 145 -26.46 -46.55 15.16
C VAL A 145 -24.96 -46.24 15.33
N GLU A 146 -24.26 -46.97 16.19
CA GLU A 146 -22.82 -46.78 16.40
C GLU A 146 -21.96 -47.28 15.23
N ALA A 147 -22.35 -48.38 14.58
CA ALA A 147 -21.66 -48.87 13.39
C ALA A 147 -21.82 -47.92 12.19
N GLU A 148 -23.00 -47.28 12.07
CA GLU A 148 -23.26 -46.25 11.07
C GLU A 148 -22.40 -44.99 11.32
N ARG A 149 -22.26 -44.55 12.58
CA ARG A 149 -21.38 -43.42 12.94
C ARG A 149 -19.91 -43.63 12.55
N LEU A 150 -19.42 -44.87 12.56
CA LEU A 150 -18.06 -45.20 12.13
C LEU A 150 -17.88 -45.10 10.60
N LEU A 151 -18.96 -45.24 9.84
CA LEU A 151 -18.97 -45.12 8.37
C LEU A 151 -19.30 -43.70 7.89
N GLN A 152 -19.86 -42.85 8.76
CA GLN A 152 -20.12 -41.46 8.44
C GLN A 152 -18.81 -40.68 8.28
N THR A 153 -18.65 -40.08 7.10
CA THR A 153 -17.55 -39.14 6.85
C THR A 153 -17.79 -37.86 7.65
N VAL A 154 -16.81 -37.47 8.47
CA VAL A 154 -16.85 -36.20 9.20
C VAL A 154 -16.39 -35.08 8.28
N ASP A 155 -17.33 -34.23 7.84
CA ASP A 155 -17.02 -33.05 7.03
C ASP A 155 -16.40 -31.95 7.90
N VAL A 156 -15.11 -31.68 7.69
CA VAL A 156 -14.41 -30.58 8.36
C VAL A 156 -14.77 -29.26 7.67
N THR A 157 -15.59 -28.46 8.35
CA THR A 157 -15.97 -27.14 7.83
C THR A 157 -14.83 -26.13 8.00
N PRO A 158 -14.49 -25.36 6.96
CA PRO A 158 -13.41 -24.38 7.02
C PRO A 158 -13.76 -23.22 7.96
N ARG A 159 -12.83 -22.87 8.85
CA ARG A 159 -12.87 -21.64 9.64
C ARG A 159 -11.97 -20.57 9.02
N ALA A 160 -12.32 -19.31 9.22
CA ALA A 160 -11.56 -18.20 8.71
C ALA A 160 -10.27 -18.03 9.50
N ASN A 161 -9.14 -18.24 8.82
CA ASN A 161 -7.83 -17.88 9.35
C ASN A 161 -7.37 -16.58 8.70
N PHE A 162 -7.36 -15.49 9.48
CA PHE A 162 -6.88 -14.19 9.03
C PHE A 162 -5.35 -14.19 8.92
N ARG A 163 -4.82 -13.94 7.72
CA ARG A 163 -3.38 -13.85 7.47
C ARG A 163 -2.92 -12.41 7.28
N PHE A 164 -2.08 -11.89 8.15
CA PHE A 164 -1.56 -10.51 8.11
C PHE A 164 -0.12 -10.50 7.59
N ASP A 165 0.09 -11.15 6.45
CA ASP A 165 1.43 -11.51 5.99
C ASP A 165 2.27 -10.28 5.59
N PHE A 166 3.54 -10.32 5.95
CA PHE A 166 4.56 -9.41 5.46
C PHE A 166 5.02 -9.84 4.06
N PRO A 167 5.68 -8.97 3.29
CA PRO A 167 6.27 -9.36 2.02
C PRO A 167 7.19 -10.58 2.18
N THR A 168 7.07 -11.54 1.27
CA THR A 168 7.90 -12.74 1.28
C THR A 168 9.34 -12.37 0.98
N LEU A 169 10.28 -12.82 1.82
CA LEU A 169 11.71 -12.61 1.60
C LEU A 169 12.27 -13.79 0.82
N GLU A 170 12.77 -13.54 -0.40
CA GLU A 170 13.39 -14.59 -1.20
C GLU A 170 14.78 -14.97 -0.68
N ALA A 171 15.24 -16.17 -1.07
CA ALA A 171 16.58 -16.64 -0.74
C ALA A 171 17.66 -15.79 -1.42
N HIS A 172 18.79 -15.57 -0.75
CA HIS A 172 19.86 -14.70 -1.25
C HIS A 172 20.34 -15.00 -2.69
N ASN A 173 20.30 -16.27 -3.09
CA ASN A 173 20.75 -16.71 -4.41
C ASN A 173 19.87 -16.18 -5.56
N SER A 174 18.60 -15.83 -5.32
CA SER A 174 17.74 -15.24 -6.36
C SER A 174 18.20 -13.82 -6.76
N PHE A 175 19.01 -13.16 -5.93
CA PHE A 175 19.48 -11.79 -6.16
C PHE A 175 20.84 -11.70 -6.88
N ALA A 176 21.31 -12.76 -7.53
CA ALA A 176 22.62 -12.78 -8.19
C ALA A 176 22.80 -11.64 -9.21
N ASP A 177 21.74 -11.32 -9.95
CA ASP A 177 21.75 -10.25 -10.96
C ASP A 177 21.84 -8.83 -10.35
N LEU A 178 21.41 -8.67 -9.10
CA LEU A 178 21.46 -7.43 -8.33
C LEU A 178 22.80 -7.24 -7.58
N SER A 179 23.72 -8.20 -7.65
CA SER A 179 25.08 -8.09 -7.06
C SER A 179 25.82 -6.80 -7.46
N LYS A 180 25.49 -6.25 -8.64
CA LYS A 180 26.05 -4.98 -9.12
C LYS A 180 25.61 -3.76 -8.30
N LEU A 181 24.62 -3.85 -7.42
CA LEU A 181 24.17 -2.75 -6.56
C LEU A 181 24.80 -2.80 -5.15
N GLN A 182 25.44 -3.91 -4.79
CA GLN A 182 25.94 -4.14 -3.44
C GLN A 182 27.02 -3.13 -3.02
N GLY A 183 26.81 -2.47 -1.88
CA GLY A 183 27.74 -1.50 -1.30
C GLY A 183 27.91 -0.23 -2.14
N ARG A 184 26.94 0.09 -3.00
CA ARG A 184 26.96 1.28 -3.89
C ARG A 184 25.86 2.30 -3.56
N ILE A 185 24.92 1.95 -2.68
CA ILE A 185 23.75 2.76 -2.32
C ILE A 185 23.86 3.20 -0.85
N ASP A 186 23.62 4.48 -0.58
CA ASP A 186 23.47 5.00 0.78
C ASP A 186 22.06 4.74 1.30
N LEU A 187 21.93 3.75 2.18
CA LEU A 187 20.65 3.30 2.73
C LEU A 187 19.98 4.32 3.66
N ASP A 188 20.73 5.30 4.18
CA ASP A 188 20.16 6.36 5.02
C ASP A 188 19.31 7.35 4.20
N LYS A 189 19.62 7.47 2.91
CA LYS A 189 18.93 8.37 1.99
C LYS A 189 17.92 7.68 1.07
N VAL A 190 17.86 6.35 1.10
CA VAL A 190 16.81 5.59 0.42
C VAL A 190 15.57 5.59 1.29
N MET A 191 14.49 6.18 0.81
CA MET A 191 13.20 6.15 1.50
C MET A 191 12.43 4.89 1.14
N VAL A 192 11.92 4.19 2.15
CA VAL A 192 11.11 2.97 1.98
C VAL A 192 9.76 3.12 2.66
N ILE A 193 8.74 2.52 2.06
CA ILE A 193 7.40 2.38 2.65
C ILE A 193 7.40 1.06 3.42
N THR A 194 7.17 1.13 4.74
CA THR A 194 7.17 -0.06 5.59
C THR A 194 5.76 -0.56 5.94
N GLY A 195 4.80 0.35 6.03
CA GLY A 195 3.41 0.00 6.33
C GLY A 195 2.44 1.03 5.76
N TYR A 196 1.20 0.60 5.56
CA TYR A 196 0.11 1.47 5.13
C TYR A 196 -1.21 1.00 5.76
N GLY A 197 -2.14 1.93 5.92
CA GLY A 197 -3.48 1.70 6.45
C GLY A 197 -4.48 2.64 5.77
N GLU A 198 -5.74 2.22 5.69
CA GLU A 198 -6.78 3.03 5.03
C GLU A 198 -8.16 2.79 5.63
N VAL A 199 -8.98 3.83 5.60
CA VAL A 199 -10.42 3.74 5.85
C VAL A 199 -11.12 4.33 4.64
N GLY A 200 -11.84 3.49 3.90
CA GLY A 200 -12.54 3.88 2.68
C GLY A 200 -13.86 3.13 2.46
N PRO A 201 -14.48 3.31 1.29
CA PRO A 201 -15.79 2.73 0.98
C PRO A 201 -15.85 1.21 1.00
N TRP A 202 -14.70 0.55 0.88
CA TRP A 202 -14.59 -0.90 0.92
C TRP A 202 -13.96 -1.40 2.22
N GLY A 203 -13.93 -0.58 3.27
CA GLY A 203 -13.34 -0.90 4.56
C GLY A 203 -11.84 -0.60 4.59
N ARG A 204 -11.05 -1.61 4.96
CA ARG A 204 -9.60 -1.54 5.11
C ARG A 204 -8.87 -1.95 3.84
N SER A 205 -7.55 -1.75 3.82
CA SER A 205 -6.71 -2.05 2.65
C SER A 205 -6.80 -3.51 2.16
N ARG A 206 -7.13 -4.44 3.07
CA ARG A 206 -7.34 -5.85 2.73
C ARG A 206 -8.65 -6.08 2.00
N THR A 207 -9.78 -5.69 2.60
CA THR A 207 -11.11 -5.90 2.02
C THR A 207 -11.25 -5.13 0.71
N ARG A 208 -10.70 -3.91 0.66
CA ARG A 208 -10.62 -3.13 -0.58
C ARG A 208 -9.78 -3.85 -1.65
N TRP A 209 -8.66 -4.47 -1.30
CA TRP A 209 -7.84 -5.23 -2.25
C TRP A 209 -8.53 -6.48 -2.79
N GLU A 210 -9.27 -7.22 -1.95
CA GLU A 210 -10.05 -8.37 -2.43
C GLU A 210 -11.07 -7.94 -3.48
N MET A 211 -11.80 -6.84 -3.23
CA MET A 211 -12.76 -6.32 -4.19
C MET A 211 -12.07 -5.74 -5.44
N GLU A 212 -10.94 -5.05 -5.28
CA GLU A 212 -10.18 -4.46 -6.39
C GLU A 212 -9.57 -5.55 -7.30
N ALA A 213 -8.84 -6.50 -6.73
CA ALA A 213 -8.14 -7.54 -7.47
C ALA A 213 -9.04 -8.70 -7.92
N ARG A 214 -10.00 -9.15 -7.09
CA ARG A 214 -10.84 -10.34 -7.38
C ARG A 214 -12.26 -9.97 -7.79
N GLY A 215 -12.86 -8.98 -7.13
CA GLY A 215 -14.25 -8.57 -7.38
C GLY A 215 -15.26 -9.31 -6.50
N GLU A 216 -14.77 -10.11 -5.56
CA GLU A 216 -15.56 -10.80 -4.54
C GLU A 216 -14.75 -10.92 -3.25
N PHE A 217 -15.45 -11.12 -2.13
CA PHE A 217 -14.83 -11.34 -0.84
C PHE A 217 -14.55 -12.81 -0.58
N THR A 218 -13.40 -13.06 0.05
CA THR A 218 -13.12 -14.32 0.74
C THR A 218 -13.98 -14.44 2.01
N ILE A 219 -13.99 -15.61 2.64
CA ILE A 219 -14.65 -15.78 3.94
C ILE A 219 -14.08 -14.81 5.00
N GLN A 220 -12.76 -14.59 4.99
CA GLN A 220 -12.09 -13.61 5.84
C GLN A 220 -12.55 -12.19 5.53
N GLY A 221 -12.60 -11.82 4.25
CA GLY A 221 -13.06 -10.50 3.82
C GLY A 221 -14.52 -10.23 4.19
N CYS A 222 -15.39 -11.23 4.06
CA CYS A 222 -16.79 -11.16 4.50
C CYS A 222 -16.91 -10.97 6.01
N ILE A 223 -16.18 -11.75 6.83
CA ILE A 223 -16.19 -11.61 8.28
C ILE A 223 -15.64 -10.26 8.71
N GLU A 224 -14.54 -9.81 8.13
CA GLU A 224 -13.97 -8.49 8.43
C GLU A 224 -14.98 -7.38 8.10
N ARG A 225 -15.65 -7.44 6.95
CA ARG A 225 -16.70 -6.46 6.61
C ARG A 225 -17.91 -6.54 7.54
N ALA A 226 -18.37 -7.74 7.88
CA ALA A 226 -19.50 -7.93 8.78
C ALA A 226 -19.18 -7.35 10.17
N TRP A 227 -17.97 -7.57 10.68
CA TRP A 227 -17.47 -6.96 11.92
C TRP A 227 -17.35 -5.42 11.81
N LEU A 228 -16.80 -4.92 10.70
CA LEU A 228 -16.67 -3.48 10.44
C LEU A 228 -18.01 -2.75 10.35
N MET A 229 -19.07 -3.43 9.93
CA MET A 229 -20.44 -2.88 9.84
C MET A 229 -21.24 -3.11 11.13
N GLY A 230 -20.70 -3.88 12.09
CA GLY A 230 -21.36 -4.20 13.36
C GLY A 230 -22.38 -5.33 13.28
N TYR A 231 -22.41 -6.10 12.17
CA TYR A 231 -23.22 -7.31 12.06
C TYR A 231 -22.66 -8.45 12.91
N LEU A 232 -21.34 -8.49 13.13
CA LEU A 232 -20.69 -9.47 13.98
C LEU A 232 -20.01 -8.80 15.17
N LYS A 233 -20.08 -9.44 16.33
CA LYS A 233 -19.31 -9.14 17.53
C LYS A 233 -18.67 -10.42 18.05
N HIS A 234 -17.48 -10.31 18.63
CA HIS A 234 -16.88 -11.45 19.31
C HIS A 234 -17.58 -11.66 20.67
N PHE A 235 -17.88 -12.91 20.99
CA PHE A 235 -18.45 -13.31 22.27
C PHE A 235 -17.57 -14.37 22.91
N ASP A 236 -17.27 -14.17 24.18
CA ASP A 236 -16.50 -15.09 25.02
C ASP A 236 -17.18 -15.15 26.39
N GLY A 237 -17.98 -16.20 26.60
CA GLY A 237 -18.79 -16.32 27.80
C GLY A 237 -19.86 -17.38 27.71
N ARG A 238 -20.87 -17.28 28.57
CA ARG A 238 -22.03 -18.19 28.57
C ARG A 238 -23.18 -17.63 27.76
N LEU A 239 -23.71 -18.43 26.83
CA LEU A 239 -24.91 -18.11 26.07
C LEU A 239 -26.16 -18.16 26.96
N LYS A 240 -27.30 -17.73 26.40
CA LYS A 240 -28.60 -17.72 27.10
C LYS A 240 -29.05 -19.12 27.53
N ASP A 241 -28.58 -20.17 26.88
CA ASP A 241 -28.83 -21.58 27.20
C ASP A 241 -27.91 -22.14 28.30
N GLY A 242 -26.97 -21.33 28.81
CA GLY A 242 -25.99 -21.71 29.83
C GLY A 242 -24.73 -22.39 29.29
N SER A 243 -24.66 -22.68 27.98
CA SER A 243 -23.49 -23.27 27.32
C SER A 243 -22.35 -22.26 27.20
N LEU A 244 -21.10 -22.74 27.27
CA LEU A 244 -19.91 -21.92 27.03
C LEU A 244 -19.70 -21.78 25.52
N TYR A 245 -19.57 -20.54 25.05
CA TYR A 245 -19.34 -20.24 23.64
C TYR A 245 -18.23 -19.20 23.49
N VAL A 246 -17.34 -19.47 22.53
CA VAL A 246 -16.28 -18.55 22.11
C VAL A 246 -16.32 -18.48 20.59
N GLY A 247 -16.62 -17.31 20.05
CA GLY A 247 -16.73 -17.12 18.61
C GLY A 247 -17.49 -15.88 18.21
N TRP A 248 -17.98 -15.87 16.96
CA TRP A 248 -18.81 -14.77 16.47
C TRP A 248 -20.23 -14.90 16.96
N ALA A 249 -20.81 -13.79 17.36
CA ALA A 249 -22.23 -13.65 17.60
C ALA A 249 -22.79 -12.53 16.73
N ASP A 250 -24.04 -12.67 16.33
CA ASP A 250 -24.75 -11.63 15.60
C ASP A 250 -24.90 -10.38 16.47
N GLY A 251 -24.60 -9.22 15.90
CA GLY A 251 -24.54 -7.95 16.60
C GLY A 251 -25.89 -7.57 17.23
N LYS A 252 -26.99 -7.88 16.53
CA LYS A 252 -28.36 -7.50 16.92
C LYS A 252 -29.01 -8.52 17.84
N SER A 253 -29.06 -9.79 17.44
CA SER A 253 -29.74 -10.87 18.16
C SER A 253 -28.89 -11.47 19.29
N GLY A 254 -27.56 -11.43 19.16
CA GLY A 254 -26.62 -12.10 20.06
C GLY A 254 -26.52 -13.60 19.86
N GLU A 255 -27.10 -14.15 18.79
CA GLU A 255 -27.02 -15.58 18.48
C GLU A 255 -25.62 -15.97 17.94
N PRO A 256 -25.13 -17.18 18.24
CA PRO A 256 -23.91 -17.72 17.65
C PRO A 256 -23.95 -17.76 16.12
N VAL A 257 -22.83 -17.40 15.49
CA VAL A 257 -22.66 -17.45 14.04
C VAL A 257 -21.34 -18.17 13.72
N ASP A 258 -21.43 -19.25 12.95
CA ASP A 258 -20.24 -19.91 12.40
C ASP A 258 -19.71 -19.18 11.17
N ASP A 259 -18.39 -19.17 11.00
CA ASP A 259 -17.69 -18.52 9.89
C ASP A 259 -18.27 -18.88 8.51
N LYS A 260 -18.62 -20.16 8.30
CA LYS A 260 -19.17 -20.67 7.03
C LYS A 260 -20.50 -20.02 6.65
N ASP A 261 -21.29 -19.62 7.65
CA ASP A 261 -22.63 -19.06 7.45
C ASP A 261 -22.58 -17.56 7.18
N VAL A 262 -21.48 -16.89 7.54
CA VAL A 262 -21.36 -15.42 7.44
C VAL A 262 -21.59 -14.94 6.01
N LYS A 263 -21.04 -15.66 5.02
CA LYS A 263 -21.21 -15.30 3.60
C LYS A 263 -22.69 -15.42 3.18
N GLY A 264 -23.35 -16.51 3.54
CA GLY A 264 -24.77 -16.73 3.23
C GLY A 264 -25.71 -15.75 3.94
N ARG A 265 -25.40 -15.38 5.19
CA ARG A 265 -26.24 -14.50 6.02
C ARG A 265 -26.07 -13.01 5.69
N TYR A 266 -24.84 -12.52 5.53
CA TYR A 266 -24.58 -11.07 5.51
C TYR A 266 -24.03 -10.53 4.18
N GLN A 267 -23.55 -11.36 3.25
CA GLN A 267 -22.88 -10.83 2.05
C GLN A 267 -23.78 -9.91 1.22
N LYS A 268 -25.06 -10.25 1.09
CA LYS A 268 -26.03 -9.44 0.35
C LYS A 268 -26.15 -8.05 0.99
N ASP A 269 -26.41 -7.98 2.29
CA ASP A 269 -26.54 -6.73 3.04
C ASP A 269 -25.23 -5.91 3.01
N ILE A 270 -24.09 -6.57 3.13
CA ILE A 270 -22.75 -5.97 3.03
C ILE A 270 -22.54 -5.28 1.67
N LEU A 271 -23.07 -5.84 0.58
CA LEU A 271 -22.95 -5.26 -0.76
C LEU A 271 -23.99 -4.15 -1.02
N GLU A 272 -25.17 -4.22 -0.41
CA GLU A 272 -26.29 -3.29 -0.64
C GLU A 272 -26.22 -2.00 0.20
N HIS A 273 -25.64 -2.02 1.41
CA HIS A 273 -25.84 -0.93 2.36
C HIS A 273 -24.82 0.23 2.21
N ALA A 274 -25.34 1.39 1.77
CA ALA A 274 -24.79 2.72 1.98
C ALA A 274 -25.85 3.59 2.66
N GLU A 275 -25.52 4.19 3.81
CA GLU A 275 -26.47 4.95 4.61
C GLU A 275 -26.86 6.28 3.92
N PRO A 276 -28.15 6.62 3.85
CA PRO A 276 -28.61 7.94 3.46
C PRO A 276 -28.70 8.84 4.69
N GLU A 277 -27.61 9.04 5.44
CA GLU A 277 -27.68 9.90 6.63
C GLU A 277 -27.39 11.35 6.26
N LEU A 278 -28.32 11.99 5.55
CA LEU A 278 -28.36 13.44 5.40
C LEU A 278 -29.72 13.87 4.88
N PHE A 279 -30.59 14.34 5.77
CA PHE A 279 -31.48 15.50 5.63
C PHE A 279 -32.34 15.58 6.91
N ARG A 280 -31.90 16.38 7.89
CA ARG A 280 -32.71 16.64 9.09
C ARG A 280 -33.89 17.54 8.70
N ALA A 281 -35.11 17.03 8.86
CA ALA A 281 -36.32 17.84 8.78
C ALA A 281 -36.42 18.74 10.03
N LEU A 282 -36.71 20.03 9.84
CA LEU A 282 -36.98 20.96 10.94
C LEU A 282 -38.50 21.11 11.14
N PRO A 283 -38.97 21.23 12.39
CA PRO A 283 -40.37 21.52 12.69
C PRO A 283 -40.80 22.90 12.19
N TRP A 284 -42.07 23.02 11.82
CA TRP A 284 -42.69 24.23 11.30
C TRP A 284 -43.21 25.09 12.45
N LEU A 285 -42.99 26.41 12.39
CA LEU A 285 -43.75 27.39 13.17
C LEU A 285 -44.62 28.23 12.22
N ARG A 286 -45.89 28.40 12.58
CA ARG A 286 -46.83 29.27 11.85
C ARG A 286 -46.62 30.73 12.31
N PRO A 287 -46.37 31.68 11.41
CA PRO A 287 -46.21 33.09 11.77
C PRO A 287 -47.59 33.73 11.97
N ALA A 288 -47.98 33.98 13.23
CA ALA A 288 -49.03 34.94 13.62
C ALA A 288 -49.31 34.96 15.14
N GLN A 289 -48.87 33.96 15.89
CA GLN A 289 -49.15 33.85 17.32
C GLN A 289 -48.02 34.40 18.19
N GLU A 290 -48.39 34.80 19.39
CA GLU A 290 -47.48 35.20 20.45
C GLU A 290 -46.67 33.98 20.87
N VAL A 291 -45.35 34.12 20.91
CA VAL A 291 -44.45 32.99 21.20
C VAL A 291 -43.86 33.21 22.58
N GLU A 292 -44.07 32.22 23.44
CA GLU A 292 -43.48 32.14 24.77
C GLU A 292 -42.02 31.68 24.65
N VAL A 293 -41.12 32.45 25.25
CA VAL A 293 -39.67 32.23 25.31
C VAL A 293 -39.15 32.69 26.67
N THR A 294 -37.85 32.58 26.93
CA THR A 294 -37.27 33.22 28.13
C THR A 294 -37.16 34.73 27.96
N GLU A 295 -37.15 35.51 29.05
CA GLU A 295 -37.01 36.97 28.99
C GLU A 295 -35.72 37.38 28.25
N SER A 296 -34.65 36.59 28.42
CA SER A 296 -33.37 36.79 27.74
C SER A 296 -33.46 36.61 26.21
N GLU A 297 -34.24 35.66 25.73
CA GLU A 297 -34.45 35.41 24.31
C GLU A 297 -35.37 36.46 23.68
N ALA A 298 -36.42 36.88 24.38
CA ALA A 298 -37.29 37.97 23.93
C ALA A 298 -36.46 39.25 23.66
N LYS A 299 -35.53 39.59 24.56
CA LYS A 299 -34.59 40.71 24.37
C LYS A 299 -33.71 40.56 23.12
N LYS A 300 -33.26 39.34 22.76
CA LYS A 300 -32.52 39.09 21.50
C LYS A 300 -33.38 39.41 20.28
N PHE A 301 -34.64 38.97 20.26
CA PHE A 301 -35.56 39.27 19.15
C PHE A 301 -35.84 40.77 19.04
N LYS A 302 -36.01 41.47 20.17
CA LYS A 302 -36.16 42.93 20.20
C LYS A 302 -34.92 43.64 19.65
N LEU A 303 -33.72 43.20 20.02
CA LEU A 303 -32.46 43.76 19.50
C LEU A 303 -32.35 43.60 17.98
N ARG A 304 -32.74 42.44 17.44
CA ARG A 304 -32.66 42.14 16.01
C ARG A 304 -33.69 42.90 15.17
N HIS A 305 -34.92 43.05 15.67
CA HIS A 305 -36.05 43.59 14.90
C HIS A 305 -36.46 45.01 15.30
N ALA A 306 -35.88 45.57 16.37
CA ALA A 306 -36.13 46.91 16.88
C ALA A 306 -37.64 47.23 17.01
N GLU A 307 -38.13 48.23 16.29
CA GLU A 307 -39.54 48.65 16.32
C GLU A 307 -40.50 47.58 15.76
N LYS A 308 -39.98 46.61 15.00
CA LYS A 308 -40.74 45.55 14.34
C LYS A 308 -40.96 44.30 15.20
N CYS A 309 -40.59 44.34 16.48
CA CYS A 309 -40.88 43.30 17.46
C CYS A 309 -41.32 43.94 18.77
N ASP A 310 -42.45 43.51 19.32
CA ASP A 310 -42.85 43.86 20.70
C ASP A 310 -42.46 42.72 21.64
N ILE A 311 -42.09 43.08 22.87
CA ILE A 311 -41.79 42.13 23.94
C ILE A 311 -42.51 42.57 25.22
N TRP A 312 -42.93 41.61 26.03
CA TRP A 312 -43.47 41.86 27.37
C TRP A 312 -43.15 40.68 28.28
N ALA A 313 -43.11 40.94 29.60
CA ALA A 313 -42.82 39.93 30.61
C ALA A 313 -44.10 39.16 31.00
N GLY A 314 -43.95 37.86 31.25
CA GLY A 314 -44.96 36.97 31.83
C GLY A 314 -44.75 36.73 33.33
N GLU A 315 -45.24 35.61 33.85
CA GLU A 315 -44.98 35.21 35.23
C GLU A 315 -43.59 34.55 35.34
N GLY A 316 -42.75 35.03 36.26
CA GLY A 316 -41.39 34.51 36.46
C GLY A 316 -40.41 34.89 35.34
N ASP A 317 -39.67 33.92 34.80
CA ASP A 317 -38.66 34.10 33.73
C ASP A 317 -39.27 33.97 32.31
N GLN A 318 -40.60 33.96 32.21
CA GLN A 318 -41.31 33.91 30.93
C GLN A 318 -41.29 35.28 30.25
N GLY A 319 -40.90 35.29 28.97
CA GLY A 319 -40.96 36.43 28.08
C GLY A 319 -41.79 36.10 26.84
N PHE A 320 -42.57 37.06 26.36
CA PHE A 320 -43.31 36.91 25.11
C PHE A 320 -42.73 37.86 24.07
N PHE A 321 -42.71 37.43 22.81
CA PHE A 321 -42.42 38.31 21.68
C PHE A 321 -43.46 38.20 20.56
N LYS A 322 -43.67 39.32 19.86
CA LYS A 322 -44.58 39.42 18.70
C LYS A 322 -43.92 40.20 17.58
N LEU A 323 -43.75 39.54 16.43
CA LEU A 323 -43.23 40.17 15.22
C LEU A 323 -44.33 40.99 14.53
N LYS A 324 -44.03 42.24 14.19
CA LYS A 324 -44.93 43.15 13.47
C LYS A 324 -44.79 43.02 11.96
N LYS A 325 -45.80 43.53 11.23
CA LYS A 325 -45.74 43.70 9.78
C LYS A 325 -44.46 44.44 9.38
N GLY A 326 -43.69 43.86 8.45
CA GLY A 326 -42.40 44.39 8.00
C GLY A 326 -41.18 43.80 8.70
N ALA A 327 -41.35 42.89 9.68
CA ALA A 327 -40.28 42.07 10.24
C ALA A 327 -39.74 41.06 9.22
N LEU A 328 -38.41 40.86 9.21
CA LEU A 328 -37.74 39.90 8.35
C LEU A 328 -37.76 38.52 9.02
N VAL A 329 -38.24 37.49 8.32
CA VAL A 329 -38.23 36.11 8.83
C VAL A 329 -37.52 35.20 7.82
N PHE A 330 -36.73 34.25 8.32
CA PHE A 330 -36.15 33.19 7.49
C PHE A 330 -37.14 32.04 7.38
N VAL A 331 -37.65 31.77 6.18
CA VAL A 331 -38.55 30.65 5.90
C VAL A 331 -37.73 29.50 5.31
N PRO A 332 -37.72 28.31 5.94
CA PRO A 332 -37.07 27.13 5.38
C PRO A 332 -37.64 26.80 3.99
N LYS A 333 -36.76 26.51 3.03
CA LYS A 333 -37.12 25.98 1.72
C LYS A 333 -36.23 24.78 1.41
N SER A 334 -36.76 23.82 0.66
CA SER A 334 -35.98 22.73 0.08
C SER A 334 -35.73 23.01 -1.40
N PHE A 335 -34.68 22.40 -1.94
CA PHE A 335 -34.42 22.39 -3.37
C PHE A 335 -34.06 20.96 -3.79
N TYR A 336 -34.34 20.63 -5.04
CA TYR A 336 -33.98 19.34 -5.59
C TYR A 336 -32.46 19.27 -5.85
N PHE A 337 -31.79 18.24 -5.35
CA PHE A 337 -30.36 18.02 -5.53
C PHE A 337 -30.11 16.69 -6.25
N ASN A 338 -29.38 16.75 -7.36
CA ASN A 338 -29.22 15.63 -8.30
C ASN A 338 -27.89 14.86 -8.14
N ARG A 339 -27.20 14.99 -7.00
CA ARG A 339 -26.01 14.21 -6.63
C ARG A 339 -26.36 13.24 -5.51
N THR A 340 -27.14 12.21 -5.84
CA THR A 340 -27.68 11.26 -4.86
C THR A 340 -26.77 10.05 -4.60
N VAL A 341 -25.66 9.92 -5.33
CA VAL A 341 -24.70 8.80 -5.21
C VAL A 341 -23.32 9.30 -4.80
N ALA A 342 -22.69 8.61 -3.84
CA ALA A 342 -21.30 8.84 -3.45
C ALA A 342 -20.65 7.55 -2.92
N GLY A 343 -19.33 7.41 -3.09
CA GLY A 343 -18.57 6.35 -2.40
C GLY A 343 -18.43 6.66 -0.92
N GLN A 344 -19.28 6.05 -0.09
CA GLN A 344 -19.34 6.29 1.35
C GLN A 344 -18.56 5.25 2.15
N ILE A 345 -18.02 5.61 3.32
CA ILE A 345 -17.53 4.61 4.28
C ILE A 345 -18.70 3.73 4.72
N LEU A 346 -18.38 2.47 5.01
CA LEU A 346 -19.32 1.44 5.41
C LEU A 346 -20.34 1.92 6.45
N THR A 347 -21.62 1.70 6.15
CA THR A 347 -22.71 1.84 7.12
C THR A 347 -22.40 1.05 8.37
N GLY A 348 -22.65 1.66 9.53
CA GLY A 348 -22.34 1.06 10.82
C GLY A 348 -20.86 1.11 11.20
N TRP A 349 -19.93 1.66 10.40
CA TRP A 349 -18.53 1.85 10.84
C TRP A 349 -18.46 2.70 12.12
N HIS A 350 -17.73 2.23 13.13
CA HIS A 350 -17.59 2.92 14.41
C HIS A 350 -16.14 2.95 14.89
N ALA A 351 -15.65 4.12 15.30
CA ALA A 351 -14.28 4.33 15.79
C ALA A 351 -13.98 3.51 17.05
N GLY A 352 -14.97 3.32 17.93
CA GLY A 352 -14.84 2.53 19.16
C GLY A 352 -14.48 1.06 18.92
N ARG A 353 -14.84 0.47 17.77
CA ARG A 353 -14.45 -0.92 17.44
C ARG A 353 -12.94 -1.08 17.25
N TYR A 354 -12.23 0.01 17.01
CA TYR A 354 -10.77 0.04 16.91
C TYR A 354 -10.09 0.38 18.25
N GLY A 355 -10.85 0.74 19.29
CA GLY A 355 -10.32 1.07 20.62
C GLY A 355 -10.25 2.56 20.94
N ILE A 356 -10.90 3.41 20.15
CA ILE A 356 -10.98 4.85 20.45
C ILE A 356 -12.05 5.09 21.52
N PRO A 357 -11.73 5.75 22.65
CA PRO A 357 -12.67 6.13 23.70
C PRO A 357 -13.80 7.07 23.22
N GLU A 358 -14.99 6.97 23.82
CA GLU A 358 -16.19 7.73 23.43
C GLU A 358 -16.06 9.25 23.61
N ASP A 359 -15.31 9.69 24.63
CA ASP A 359 -15.00 11.10 24.86
C ASP A 359 -14.21 11.71 23.69
N ILE A 360 -13.24 10.97 23.16
CA ILE A 360 -12.49 11.38 21.96
C ILE A 360 -13.38 11.35 20.72
N ILE A 361 -14.24 10.34 20.58
CA ILE A 361 -15.17 10.24 19.45
C ILE A 361 -16.14 11.43 19.42
N ALA A 362 -16.61 11.89 20.58
CA ALA A 362 -17.52 13.02 20.69
C ALA A 362 -16.83 14.37 20.38
N GLN A 363 -15.56 14.53 20.76
CA GLN A 363 -14.80 15.78 20.57
C GLN A 363 -14.26 15.93 19.14
N VAL A 364 -13.74 14.85 18.55
CA VAL A 364 -12.88 14.91 17.36
C VAL A 364 -13.69 14.86 16.06
N ASP A 365 -13.31 15.66 15.06
CA ASP A 365 -13.95 15.58 13.74
C ASP A 365 -13.74 14.19 13.10
N ARG A 366 -14.81 13.65 12.49
CA ARG A 366 -14.84 12.31 11.88
C ARG A 366 -13.66 12.00 10.96
N GLY A 367 -13.16 12.97 10.19
CA GLY A 367 -11.99 12.79 9.33
C GLY A 367 -10.69 12.48 10.10
N SER A 368 -10.54 13.04 11.30
CA SER A 368 -9.41 12.79 12.20
C SER A 368 -9.52 11.41 12.87
N LEU A 369 -10.74 10.93 13.16
CA LEU A 369 -10.95 9.55 13.65
C LEU A 369 -10.48 8.51 12.62
N TRP A 370 -10.80 8.70 11.34
CA TRP A 370 -10.32 7.82 10.28
C TRP A 370 -8.79 7.85 10.16
N ALA A 371 -8.19 9.02 10.38
CA ALA A 371 -6.74 9.22 10.37
C ALA A 371 -6.05 8.42 11.47
N LEU A 372 -6.58 8.50 12.69
CA LEU A 372 -6.07 7.79 13.87
C LEU A 372 -6.09 6.28 13.62
N VAL A 373 -7.23 5.76 13.15
CA VAL A 373 -7.38 4.35 12.80
C VAL A 373 -6.39 3.94 11.69
N SER A 374 -6.31 4.72 10.62
CA SER A 374 -5.40 4.42 9.50
C SER A 374 -3.92 4.47 9.91
N THR A 375 -3.58 5.35 10.85
CA THR A 375 -2.21 5.46 11.38
C THR A 375 -1.86 4.28 12.26
N ALA A 376 -2.75 3.86 13.17
CA ALA A 376 -2.56 2.67 13.99
C ALA A 376 -2.44 1.41 13.12
N GLU A 377 -3.28 1.28 12.09
CA GLU A 377 -3.16 0.20 11.10
C GLU A 377 -1.84 0.25 10.34
N ALA A 378 -1.41 1.43 9.87
CA ALA A 378 -0.17 1.58 9.12
C ALA A 378 1.07 1.23 9.96
N LEU A 379 1.10 1.64 11.24
CA LEU A 379 2.15 1.28 12.20
C LEU A 379 2.19 -0.23 12.44
N ASN A 380 1.03 -0.84 12.65
CA ASN A 380 0.94 -2.28 12.84
C ASN A 380 1.34 -3.05 11.56
N ALA A 381 0.97 -2.55 10.39
CA ALA A 381 1.40 -3.09 9.09
C ALA A 381 2.91 -2.93 8.82
N SER A 382 3.59 -2.02 9.55
CA SER A 382 5.05 -1.87 9.59
C SER A 382 5.74 -2.66 10.70
N GLY A 383 5.04 -3.53 11.43
CA GLY A 383 5.65 -4.31 12.52
C GLY A 383 5.89 -3.52 13.80
N ILE A 384 5.24 -2.37 13.97
CA ILE A 384 5.36 -1.48 15.13
C ILE A 384 4.01 -1.49 15.86
N THR A 385 3.89 -2.30 16.90
CA THR A 385 2.67 -2.41 17.71
C THR A 385 2.59 -1.33 18.79
N ASP A 386 3.73 -0.77 19.20
CA ASP A 386 3.82 0.36 20.12
C ASP A 386 4.70 1.46 19.50
N PRO A 387 4.16 2.65 19.18
CA PRO A 387 4.94 3.75 18.60
C PRO A 387 6.18 4.14 19.39
N TYR A 388 6.17 3.97 20.72
CA TYR A 388 7.30 4.36 21.59
C TYR A 388 8.53 3.46 21.40
N GLU A 389 8.39 2.33 20.71
CA GLU A 389 9.52 1.52 20.26
C GLU A 389 10.50 2.31 19.40
N LEU A 390 9.99 3.25 18.57
CA LEU A 390 10.82 4.10 17.73
C LEU A 390 11.91 4.82 18.54
N TYR A 391 11.59 5.23 19.77
CA TYR A 391 12.49 5.97 20.64
C TYR A 391 13.61 5.14 21.27
N LYS A 392 13.66 3.83 21.02
CA LYS A 392 14.85 3.01 21.30
C LYS A 392 15.94 3.25 20.26
N HIS A 393 15.53 3.60 19.05
CA HIS A 393 16.39 3.63 17.86
C HIS A 393 16.72 5.05 17.42
N MET A 394 15.78 5.98 17.56
CA MET A 394 15.90 7.37 17.11
C MET A 394 15.42 8.35 18.19
N HIS A 395 15.85 9.60 18.08
CA HIS A 395 15.45 10.64 19.02
C HIS A 395 13.99 11.08 18.77
N PRO A 396 13.21 11.52 19.79
CA PRO A 396 11.84 12.01 19.58
C PRO A 396 11.69 13.15 18.55
N SER A 397 12.75 13.91 18.29
CA SER A 397 12.78 14.95 17.25
C SER A 397 13.03 14.43 15.82
N GLU A 398 13.26 13.13 15.64
CA GLU A 398 13.54 12.51 14.34
C GLU A 398 12.31 11.77 13.78
N VAL A 399 11.22 11.70 14.56
CA VAL A 399 9.94 11.12 14.15
C VAL A 399 8.99 12.25 13.77
N GLY A 400 8.30 12.09 12.64
CA GLY A 400 7.48 13.14 12.06
C GLY A 400 6.13 12.72 11.50
N THR A 401 5.18 13.65 11.57
CA THR A 401 3.85 13.51 10.95
C THR A 401 3.65 14.57 9.86
N CYS A 402 3.53 14.13 8.61
CA CYS A 402 3.29 14.98 7.43
C CYS A 402 1.92 14.70 6.78
N LEU A 403 0.88 14.59 7.60
CA LEU A 403 -0.50 14.39 7.14
C LEU A 403 -1.19 15.73 6.86
N GLY A 404 -2.11 15.73 5.89
CA GLY A 404 -2.92 16.89 5.53
C GLY A 404 -4.42 16.56 5.46
N ARG A 405 -5.24 17.58 5.21
CA ARG A 405 -6.71 17.49 5.16
C ARG A 405 -7.30 18.79 4.57
N LYS A 406 -8.56 18.78 4.11
CA LYS A 406 -9.34 19.98 3.72
C LYS A 406 -10.10 20.59 4.91
N GLY A 407 -9.46 20.62 6.08
CA GLY A 407 -10.08 21.05 7.35
C GLY A 407 -11.18 20.13 7.86
N GLY A 408 -11.61 20.37 9.10
CA GLY A 408 -12.75 19.75 9.77
C GLY A 408 -14.08 20.08 9.13
N THR A 409 -14.47 19.43 8.02
CA THR A 409 -15.66 19.82 7.27
C THR A 409 -16.97 19.69 8.06
N ILE A 410 -17.08 18.72 8.96
CA ILE A 410 -18.25 18.59 9.84
C ILE A 410 -18.20 19.67 10.91
N SER A 411 -17.02 19.87 11.51
CA SER A 411 -16.81 20.95 12.49
C SER A 411 -17.01 22.36 11.90
N MET A 412 -16.67 22.57 10.63
CA MET A 412 -16.95 23.80 9.89
C MET A 412 -18.45 24.01 9.71
N GLY A 413 -19.21 22.95 9.39
CA GLY A 413 -20.67 22.99 9.36
C GLY A 413 -21.23 23.42 10.72
N LYS A 414 -20.75 22.82 11.81
CA LYS A 414 -21.13 23.22 13.17
C LYS A 414 -20.80 24.69 13.46
N MET A 415 -19.61 25.13 13.09
CA MET A 415 -19.13 26.50 13.36
C MET A 415 -19.89 27.55 12.55
N PHE A 416 -20.12 27.35 11.26
CA PHE A 416 -20.72 28.36 10.38
C PHE A 416 -22.26 28.28 10.29
N LYS A 417 -22.84 27.09 10.39
CA LYS A 417 -24.29 26.85 10.26
C LYS A 417 -24.94 26.66 11.62
N ASP A 418 -24.49 25.68 12.41
CA ASP A 418 -25.16 25.37 13.68
C ASP A 418 -25.04 26.51 14.71
N ARG A 419 -23.89 27.19 14.78
CA ARG A 419 -23.72 28.38 15.65
C ARG A 419 -24.61 29.55 15.23
N ARG A 420 -24.81 29.75 13.92
CA ARG A 420 -25.73 30.76 13.36
C ARG A 420 -27.18 30.42 13.70
N ASP A 421 -27.51 29.13 13.69
CA ASP A 421 -28.84 28.60 14.00
C ASP A 421 -29.05 28.42 15.53
N GLU A 422 -28.20 29.03 16.36
CA GLU A 422 -28.21 28.99 17.83
C GLU A 422 -28.28 27.57 18.44
N ARG A 423 -27.72 26.57 17.73
CA ARG A 423 -27.57 25.22 18.26
C ARG A 423 -26.38 25.16 19.22
N ASP A 424 -26.43 24.20 20.14
CA ASP A 424 -25.32 23.93 21.02
C ASP A 424 -24.12 23.38 20.23
N VAL A 425 -22.97 24.05 20.38
CA VAL A 425 -21.73 23.76 19.65
C VAL A 425 -20.58 23.95 20.64
N PRO A 426 -19.62 23.00 20.69
CA PRO A 426 -18.45 23.12 21.57
C PRO A 426 -17.69 24.44 21.35
N ASN A 427 -17.24 25.06 22.44
CA ASN A 427 -16.51 26.34 22.36
C ASN A 427 -15.14 26.20 21.68
N ASP A 428 -14.55 25.01 21.71
CA ASP A 428 -13.31 24.65 21.02
C ASP A 428 -13.54 24.15 19.59
N ILE A 429 -14.73 24.31 18.99
CA ILE A 429 -15.00 23.78 17.64
C ILE A 429 -14.03 24.30 16.57
N LEU A 430 -13.48 25.51 16.75
CA LEU A 430 -12.55 26.13 15.80
C LEU A 430 -11.27 25.30 15.62
N GLN A 431 -10.71 24.73 16.69
CA GLN A 431 -9.49 23.91 16.57
C GLN A 431 -9.73 22.70 15.68
N GLU A 432 -10.91 22.08 15.75
CA GLU A 432 -11.26 20.92 14.93
C GLU A 432 -11.46 21.26 13.44
N THR A 433 -11.58 22.55 13.09
CA THR A 433 -11.65 22.97 11.68
C THR A 433 -10.28 22.98 10.99
N PHE A 434 -9.17 23.10 11.74
CA PHE A 434 -7.87 23.27 11.13
C PHE A 434 -7.34 22.00 10.47
N ILE A 435 -6.58 22.18 9.39
CA ILE A 435 -6.01 21.09 8.58
C ILE A 435 -5.04 20.24 9.40
N ASN A 436 -4.25 20.87 10.27
CA ASN A 436 -3.18 20.26 11.03
C ASN A 436 -3.63 19.59 12.32
N THR A 437 -4.87 19.81 12.77
CA THR A 437 -5.39 19.23 14.02
C THR A 437 -5.40 17.71 13.96
N THR A 438 -5.63 17.12 12.79
CA THR A 438 -5.49 15.66 12.58
C THR A 438 -4.08 15.15 12.92
N ALA A 439 -3.04 15.85 12.47
CA ALA A 439 -1.66 15.49 12.82
C ALA A 439 -1.37 15.75 14.30
N GLY A 440 -1.99 16.80 14.87
CA GLY A 440 -1.97 17.09 16.30
C GLY A 440 -2.52 15.95 17.15
N TRP A 441 -3.72 15.45 16.82
CA TRP A 441 -4.34 14.31 17.50
C TRP A 441 -3.51 13.04 17.41
N ILE A 442 -2.95 12.73 16.24
CA ILE A 442 -2.05 11.56 16.08
C ILE A 442 -0.80 11.70 16.96
N ASN A 443 -0.22 12.89 17.02
CA ASN A 443 0.93 13.13 17.88
C ASN A 443 0.57 13.03 19.36
N LEU A 444 -0.56 13.62 19.75
CA LEU A 444 -1.02 13.67 21.14
C LEU A 444 -1.39 12.28 21.67
N LEU A 445 -2.08 11.48 20.86
CA LEU A 445 -2.67 10.22 21.31
C LEU A 445 -1.79 8.99 21.06
N LEU A 446 -0.87 9.04 20.08
CA LEU A 446 -0.08 7.87 19.66
C LEU A 446 1.43 8.10 19.70
N MET A 447 1.92 9.14 19.02
CA MET A 447 3.36 9.26 18.73
C MET A 447 4.15 9.92 19.85
N SER A 448 3.68 11.02 20.41
CA SER A 448 4.42 11.89 21.35
C SER A 448 5.81 12.31 20.82
N SER A 449 5.89 12.64 19.53
CA SER A 449 7.11 13.12 18.88
C SER A 449 7.25 14.65 18.98
N GLU A 450 8.47 15.16 18.88
CA GLU A 450 8.80 16.59 19.01
C GLU A 450 8.94 17.31 17.67
N TRP A 451 8.82 16.58 16.56
CA TRP A 451 8.98 17.13 15.22
C TRP A 451 7.68 17.04 14.42
N THR A 452 6.99 18.17 14.32
CA THR A 452 5.89 18.33 13.35
C THR A 452 6.31 19.34 12.29
N ARG A 453 6.95 18.89 11.21
CA ARG A 453 7.22 19.77 10.06
C ARG A 453 5.97 19.89 9.19
N GLN A 454 5.33 21.05 9.26
CA GLN A 454 4.33 21.50 8.29
C GLN A 454 5.03 22.07 7.05
N ASP A 455 5.56 21.22 6.16
CA ASP A 455 5.89 21.71 4.83
C ASP A 455 4.59 21.82 4.00
N SER A 456 4.28 23.01 3.49
CA SER A 456 3.09 23.29 2.69
C SER A 456 3.04 22.50 1.38
N ARG A 457 4.14 21.85 0.99
CA ARG A 457 4.33 21.20 -0.32
C ARG A 457 4.04 19.70 -0.36
N ARG A 458 3.83 19.02 0.78
CA ARG A 458 3.55 17.57 0.83
C ARG A 458 2.46 17.26 1.86
N ARG A 459 1.21 17.31 1.41
CA ARG A 459 0.01 17.03 2.23
C ARG A 459 -0.78 15.89 1.60
N LEU A 460 -0.90 14.75 2.27
CA LEU A 460 -1.93 13.74 1.95
C LEU A 460 -3.22 14.16 2.62
N VAL A 461 -4.26 14.50 1.85
CA VAL A 461 -5.41 15.29 2.32
C VAL A 461 -6.64 14.43 2.66
N MET A 462 -6.90 14.15 3.93
CA MET A 462 -8.07 13.34 4.36
C MET A 462 -9.39 14.09 4.22
N GLN A 463 -10.50 13.46 3.82
CA GLN A 463 -11.77 14.17 3.58
C GLN A 463 -13.05 13.36 3.84
N PRO A 464 -13.94 13.88 4.70
CA PRO A 464 -15.35 13.49 4.73
C PRO A 464 -16.12 14.03 3.53
N LEU A 465 -17.19 13.34 3.16
CA LEU A 465 -18.27 13.90 2.36
C LEU A 465 -19.16 14.75 3.29
N CYS A 466 -19.52 15.95 2.85
CA CYS A 466 -20.49 16.80 3.53
C CYS A 466 -21.43 17.46 2.52
N GLU A 467 -22.57 17.96 2.99
CA GLU A 467 -23.60 18.63 2.19
C GLU A 467 -23.02 19.79 1.38
N GLU A 468 -22.37 20.73 2.07
CA GLU A 468 -21.82 21.96 1.50
C GLU A 468 -20.74 21.63 0.47
N GLY A 469 -19.86 20.69 0.79
CA GLY A 469 -18.83 20.24 -0.13
C GLY A 469 -19.42 19.61 -1.39
N SER A 470 -20.40 18.71 -1.25
CA SER A 470 -21.05 18.06 -2.38
C SER A 470 -21.76 19.07 -3.29
N PHE A 471 -22.47 20.02 -2.69
CA PHE A 471 -23.16 21.09 -3.39
C PHE A 471 -22.19 21.99 -4.17
N GLU A 472 -21.10 22.43 -3.56
CA GLU A 472 -20.11 23.28 -4.24
C GLU A 472 -19.41 22.55 -5.40
N PHE A 473 -19.08 21.26 -5.25
CA PHE A 473 -18.53 20.49 -6.37
C PHE A 473 -19.55 20.28 -7.50
N ALA A 474 -20.85 20.22 -7.18
CA ALA A 474 -21.91 20.18 -8.18
C ALA A 474 -22.00 21.51 -8.95
N ASN A 475 -21.91 22.65 -8.25
CA ASN A 475 -21.88 23.99 -8.87
C ASN A 475 -20.68 24.16 -9.80
N MET A 476 -19.53 23.60 -9.44
CA MET A 476 -18.33 23.54 -10.30
C MET A 476 -18.44 22.53 -11.44
N LYS A 477 -19.54 21.77 -11.53
CA LYS A 477 -19.74 20.66 -12.49
C LYS A 477 -18.63 19.61 -12.45
N ALA A 478 -18.00 19.43 -11.30
CA ALA A 478 -16.90 18.48 -11.11
C ALA A 478 -17.42 17.05 -10.85
N THR A 479 -18.60 16.90 -10.22
CA THR A 479 -19.25 15.61 -9.93
C THR A 479 -20.31 15.24 -10.98
N SER A 480 -20.62 13.95 -11.12
CA SER A 480 -21.66 13.44 -12.02
C SER A 480 -23.07 13.68 -11.52
N SER A 481 -24.00 14.00 -12.43
CA SER A 481 -25.41 14.05 -12.10
C SER A 481 -25.98 12.64 -12.07
N ALA A 482 -26.41 12.17 -10.89
CA ALA A 482 -26.99 10.85 -10.73
C ALA A 482 -28.24 10.67 -11.60
N GLU A 483 -29.06 11.70 -11.71
CA GLU A 483 -30.22 11.73 -12.60
C GLU A 483 -29.84 11.48 -14.07
N SER A 484 -28.78 12.12 -14.57
CA SER A 484 -28.33 11.89 -15.94
C SER A 484 -27.78 10.48 -16.13
N GLU A 485 -27.13 9.92 -15.11
CA GLU A 485 -26.59 8.57 -15.13
C GLU A 485 -27.70 7.52 -15.13
N PHE A 486 -28.71 7.68 -14.26
CA PHE A 486 -29.91 6.84 -14.25
C PHE A 486 -30.69 6.94 -15.56
N ALA A 487 -30.80 8.14 -16.16
CA ALA A 487 -31.41 8.31 -17.47
C ALA A 487 -30.64 7.59 -18.59
N MET A 488 -29.34 7.37 -18.43
CA MET A 488 -28.51 6.53 -19.30
C MET A 488 -28.57 5.04 -18.95
N GLY A 489 -29.38 4.64 -17.97
CA GLY A 489 -29.53 3.25 -17.51
C GLY A 489 -28.36 2.74 -16.66
N ARG A 490 -27.62 3.64 -15.99
CA ARG A 490 -26.44 3.29 -15.21
C ARG A 490 -26.79 3.04 -13.75
N GLU A 491 -26.32 1.92 -13.23
CA GLU A 491 -26.37 1.62 -11.80
C GLU A 491 -25.31 2.41 -11.03
N PRO A 492 -25.50 2.70 -9.72
CA PRO A 492 -24.53 3.42 -8.89
C PRO A 492 -23.10 2.87 -8.96
N THR A 493 -22.96 1.54 -9.08
CA THR A 493 -21.68 0.83 -9.21
C THR A 493 -20.91 1.17 -10.48
N GLU A 494 -21.59 1.61 -11.54
CA GLU A 494 -21.00 1.91 -12.84
C GLU A 494 -20.77 3.41 -13.07
N ILE A 495 -21.20 4.27 -12.15
CA ILE A 495 -21.12 5.73 -12.32
C ILE A 495 -19.66 6.19 -12.36
N SER A 496 -18.75 5.59 -11.58
CA SER A 496 -17.31 5.88 -11.66
C SER A 496 -16.63 4.97 -12.68
N ARG A 497 -16.23 5.51 -13.82
CA ARG A 497 -15.68 4.74 -14.94
C ARG A 497 -14.55 5.51 -15.64
N PRO A 498 -13.36 5.62 -15.00
CA PRO A 498 -12.21 6.31 -15.58
C PRO A 498 -11.83 5.75 -16.95
N ALA A 499 -11.21 6.59 -17.79
CA ALA A 499 -10.94 6.31 -19.21
C ALA A 499 -12.17 6.00 -20.10
N THR A 500 -13.39 6.22 -19.60
CA THR A 500 -14.65 6.15 -20.35
C THR A 500 -15.37 7.53 -20.31
N THR A 501 -16.56 7.63 -20.91
CA THR A 501 -17.16 8.93 -21.28
C THR A 501 -17.80 9.77 -20.15
N THR A 502 -17.89 9.29 -18.90
CA THR A 502 -18.80 9.84 -17.84
C THR A 502 -18.32 9.56 -16.37
N ARG A 503 -18.79 10.26 -15.31
CA ARG A 503 -18.02 10.69 -14.07
C ARG A 503 -18.50 10.16 -12.68
N ALA A 504 -17.71 10.22 -11.57
CA ALA A 504 -18.17 10.10 -10.15
C ALA A 504 -17.20 10.55 -9.01
N GLY A 505 -17.65 10.67 -7.73
CA GLY A 505 -16.86 11.06 -6.52
C GLY A 505 -17.07 10.21 -5.23
N ALA A 506 -16.23 10.38 -4.17
CA ALA A 506 -16.26 9.58 -2.90
C ALA A 506 -15.62 10.24 -1.64
N GLN A 507 -15.50 9.50 -0.51
CA GLN A 507 -14.88 9.92 0.78
C GLN A 507 -13.97 8.86 1.44
N GLY A 508 -13.00 9.31 2.24
CA GLY A 508 -12.16 8.47 3.12
C GLY A 508 -10.69 8.91 3.22
N THR A 509 -9.81 8.06 3.76
CA THR A 509 -8.42 8.38 4.07
C THR A 509 -7.45 7.20 3.94
N GLY A 510 -6.15 7.49 3.82
CA GLY A 510 -5.07 6.51 3.89
C GLY A 510 -3.77 7.12 4.42
N VAL A 511 -2.97 6.30 5.11
CA VAL A 511 -1.71 6.68 5.77
C VAL A 511 -0.62 5.70 5.36
N HIS A 512 0.60 6.20 5.17
CA HIS A 512 1.80 5.42 4.87
C HIS A 512 2.88 5.75 5.88
N ILE A 513 3.57 4.72 6.39
CA ILE A 513 4.78 4.87 7.20
C ILE A 513 5.99 4.81 6.27
N VAL A 514 6.80 5.87 6.30
CA VAL A 514 7.99 6.01 5.47
C VAL A 514 9.19 6.28 6.38
N MET A 515 10.27 5.55 6.16
CA MET A 515 11.54 5.72 6.89
C MET A 515 12.72 5.46 5.96
N SER A 516 13.95 5.73 6.41
CA SER A 516 15.12 5.33 5.64
C SER A 516 15.24 3.80 5.58
N ALA A 517 15.80 3.27 4.50
CA ALA A 517 16.03 1.83 4.35
C ALA A 517 16.91 1.32 5.48
N LYS A 518 17.93 2.10 5.87
CA LYS A 518 18.78 1.79 7.03
C LYS A 518 17.96 1.58 8.31
N THR A 519 17.11 2.55 8.65
CA THR A 519 16.26 2.46 9.86
C THR A 519 15.29 1.28 9.77
N ALA A 520 14.68 1.04 8.60
CA ALA A 520 13.78 -0.11 8.41
C ALA A 520 14.51 -1.45 8.65
N LEU A 521 15.75 -1.58 8.19
CA LEU A 521 16.56 -2.79 8.37
C LEU A 521 17.02 -2.96 9.83
N GLU A 522 17.45 -1.87 10.49
CA GLU A 522 17.82 -1.88 11.91
C GLU A 522 16.65 -2.30 12.80
N LEU A 523 15.47 -1.75 12.52
CA LEU A 523 14.21 -2.12 13.17
C LEU A 523 13.74 -3.51 12.75
N SER A 524 14.17 -4.03 11.59
CA SER A 524 13.62 -5.23 10.94
C SER A 524 12.13 -5.10 10.59
N CYS A 525 11.72 -3.89 10.20
CA CYS A 525 10.39 -3.61 9.63
C CYS A 525 10.26 -4.25 8.23
N PRO A 526 9.05 -4.65 7.81
CA PRO A 526 8.82 -5.08 6.44
C PRO A 526 9.07 -3.90 5.49
N ILE A 527 9.71 -4.18 4.34
CA ILE A 527 9.89 -3.20 3.27
C ILE A 527 8.91 -3.55 2.16
N ARG A 528 7.89 -2.73 1.97
CA ARG A 528 6.81 -2.95 0.99
C ARG A 528 7.07 -2.27 -0.35
N GLY A 529 8.06 -1.39 -0.40
CA GLY A 529 8.50 -0.73 -1.63
C GLY A 529 9.47 0.41 -1.36
N VAL A 530 10.25 0.75 -2.39
CA VAL A 530 11.18 1.88 -2.36
C VAL A 530 10.51 3.11 -2.99
N LEU A 531 10.53 4.23 -2.29
CA LEU A 531 10.06 5.51 -2.81
C LEU A 531 11.19 6.17 -3.61
N THR A 532 11.22 5.90 -4.92
CA THR A 532 12.33 6.33 -5.79
C THR A 532 12.28 7.79 -6.17
N PHE A 533 11.09 8.36 -6.37
CA PHE A 533 10.92 9.73 -6.83
C PHE A 533 9.55 10.30 -6.43
N THR A 534 9.55 11.56 -6.01
CA THR A 534 8.33 12.35 -5.79
C THR A 534 8.56 13.76 -6.31
N SER A 535 7.61 14.27 -7.08
CA SER A 535 7.63 15.64 -7.57
C SER A 535 6.25 16.27 -7.47
N THR A 536 6.22 17.59 -7.34
CA THR A 536 5.01 18.41 -7.43
C THR A 536 5.31 19.52 -8.40
N SER A 537 4.44 19.72 -9.38
CA SER A 537 4.61 20.74 -10.41
C SER A 537 3.37 21.62 -10.48
N THR A 538 3.57 22.92 -10.61
CA THR A 538 2.53 23.84 -11.06
C THR A 538 2.48 23.86 -12.58
N ASP A 539 1.38 24.38 -13.13
CA ASP A 539 1.21 24.48 -14.58
C ASP A 539 1.74 25.80 -15.13
N LYS A 540 0.85 26.65 -15.67
CA LYS A 540 1.16 27.93 -16.31
C LYS A 540 0.16 28.99 -15.87
N ALA A 541 0.39 30.23 -16.28
CA ALA A 541 -0.59 31.30 -16.12
C ALA A 541 -1.94 30.89 -16.77
N GLY A 542 -3.03 31.03 -16.02
CA GLY A 542 -4.37 30.64 -16.45
C GLY A 542 -5.43 31.24 -15.54
N ARG A 543 -6.68 31.28 -16.03
CA ARG A 543 -7.84 31.81 -15.29
C ARG A 543 -8.79 30.73 -14.76
N SER A 544 -8.54 29.46 -15.09
CA SER A 544 -9.32 28.32 -14.60
C SER A 544 -8.51 27.53 -13.58
N ILE A 545 -8.81 27.73 -12.30
CA ILE A 545 -8.16 27.03 -11.17
C ILE A 545 -8.36 25.50 -11.22
N PRO A 546 -9.54 24.94 -11.56
CA PRO A 546 -9.74 23.48 -11.54
C PRO A 546 -9.26 22.77 -12.81
N ALA A 547 -8.73 23.50 -13.80
CA ALA A 547 -8.27 22.89 -15.04
C ALA A 547 -6.97 22.09 -14.78
N PRO A 548 -6.91 20.81 -15.17
CA PRO A 548 -5.67 20.06 -15.11
C PRO A 548 -4.69 20.60 -16.16
N GLY A 549 -3.39 20.58 -15.86
CA GLY A 549 -2.36 21.01 -16.80
C GLY A 549 -1.19 20.03 -16.93
N LEU A 550 -0.19 20.47 -17.68
CA LEU A 550 0.93 19.68 -18.17
C LEU A 550 2.24 19.88 -17.37
N GLY A 551 2.19 20.60 -16.24
CA GLY A 551 3.34 20.79 -15.35
C GLY A 551 4.08 19.49 -14.99
N PRO A 552 3.39 18.36 -14.76
CA PRO A 552 4.04 17.07 -14.50
C PRO A 552 4.95 16.56 -15.63
N LEU A 553 4.83 17.03 -16.88
CA LEU A 553 5.76 16.67 -17.97
C LEU A 553 7.23 16.97 -17.65
N THR A 554 7.46 17.94 -16.77
CA THR A 554 8.81 18.36 -16.34
C THR A 554 9.62 17.22 -15.69
N VAL A 555 8.98 16.13 -15.26
CA VAL A 555 9.70 14.94 -14.76
C VAL A 555 10.49 14.20 -15.85
N ALA A 556 10.10 14.37 -17.11
CA ALA A 556 10.77 13.82 -18.29
C ALA A 556 11.55 14.88 -19.09
N ARG A 557 11.84 16.04 -18.49
CA ARG A 557 12.64 17.09 -19.14
C ARG A 557 14.07 16.62 -19.36
N GLU A 558 14.52 16.54 -20.60
CA GLU A 558 15.92 16.25 -20.93
C GLU A 558 16.36 16.96 -22.21
N VAL A 559 17.63 17.36 -22.23
CA VAL A 559 18.32 17.86 -23.43
C VAL A 559 18.82 16.65 -24.23
N PRO A 560 18.42 16.49 -25.51
CA PRO A 560 18.86 15.38 -26.34
C PRO A 560 20.38 15.31 -26.47
N SER A 561 20.91 14.10 -26.52
CA SER A 561 22.34 13.81 -26.73
C SER A 561 22.49 12.87 -27.93
N GLN A 562 23.48 13.10 -28.79
CA GLN A 562 23.79 12.20 -29.91
C GLN A 562 24.38 10.86 -29.45
N HIS A 563 25.05 10.86 -28.30
CA HIS A 563 25.71 9.67 -27.75
C HIS A 563 25.15 9.32 -26.37
N PRO A 564 25.11 8.02 -25.99
CA PRO A 564 24.73 7.61 -24.66
C PRO A 564 25.64 8.24 -23.59
N LEU A 565 25.04 8.79 -22.55
CA LEU A 565 25.80 9.38 -21.45
C LEU A 565 26.38 8.29 -20.55
N PRO A 566 27.61 8.45 -20.04
CA PRO A 566 28.19 7.49 -19.09
C PRO A 566 27.49 7.47 -17.72
N ILE A 567 26.81 8.56 -17.33
CA ILE A 567 26.30 8.72 -15.95
C ILE A 567 25.16 7.74 -15.61
N PRO A 568 24.16 7.50 -16.48
CA PRO A 568 23.16 6.45 -16.24
C PRO A 568 23.75 5.04 -16.06
N ASP A 569 24.88 4.73 -16.70
CA ASP A 569 25.53 3.42 -16.60
C ASP A 569 26.02 3.14 -15.17
N LEU A 570 25.52 2.04 -14.60
CA LEU A 570 25.87 1.58 -13.27
C LEU A 570 27.35 1.15 -13.18
N ALA A 571 27.92 0.58 -14.26
CA ALA A 571 29.31 0.14 -14.25
C ALA A 571 30.26 1.33 -14.20
N TYR A 572 30.00 2.39 -14.98
CA TYR A 572 30.73 3.65 -14.90
C TYR A 572 30.71 4.24 -13.48
N ARG A 573 29.51 4.41 -12.88
CA ARG A 573 29.37 4.97 -11.53
C ARG A 573 30.08 4.14 -10.47
N ALA A 574 30.04 2.82 -10.60
CA ALA A 574 30.76 1.92 -9.69
C ALA A 574 32.28 2.10 -9.74
N ARG A 575 32.85 2.28 -10.95
CA ARG A 575 34.28 2.56 -11.10
C ARG A 575 34.66 3.89 -10.42
N GLN A 576 33.85 4.93 -10.60
CA GLN A 576 34.08 6.24 -9.98
C GLN A 576 34.01 6.18 -8.45
N LEU A 577 33.00 5.47 -7.90
CA LEU A 577 32.87 5.28 -6.46
C LEU A 577 34.06 4.50 -5.87
N ALA A 578 34.50 3.43 -6.55
CA ALA A 578 35.67 2.66 -6.13
C ALA A 578 36.94 3.53 -6.08
N PHE A 579 37.11 4.43 -7.06
CA PHE A 579 38.22 5.38 -7.08
C PHE A 579 38.13 6.39 -5.92
N ARG A 580 36.95 6.96 -5.65
CA ARG A 580 36.75 7.87 -4.50
C ARG A 580 37.01 7.21 -3.16
N ARG A 581 36.57 5.96 -2.97
CA ARG A 581 36.89 5.18 -1.77
C ARG A 581 38.39 5.00 -1.55
N LYS A 582 39.17 4.84 -2.63
CA LYS A 582 40.63 4.79 -2.53
C LYS A 582 41.21 6.12 -2.01
N GLN A 583 40.69 7.26 -2.45
CA GLN A 583 41.11 8.58 -1.95
C GLN A 583 40.74 8.78 -0.48
N ILE A 584 39.54 8.37 -0.06
CA ILE A 584 39.10 8.45 1.34
C ILE A 584 40.00 7.60 2.23
N SER A 585 40.34 6.39 1.78
CA SER A 585 41.29 5.51 2.47
C SER A 585 42.68 6.13 2.64
N GLN A 586 43.19 6.81 1.61
CA GLN A 586 44.45 7.54 1.68
C GLN A 586 44.39 8.71 2.66
N ARG A 587 43.31 9.50 2.63
CA ARG A 587 43.11 10.60 3.58
C ARG A 587 43.07 10.09 5.02
N LEU A 588 42.34 9.02 5.29
CA LEU A 588 42.26 8.44 6.64
C LEU A 588 43.60 7.96 7.15
N THR A 589 44.39 7.35 6.28
CA THR A 589 45.77 6.96 6.61
C THR A 589 46.61 8.20 6.96
N HIS A 590 46.42 9.32 6.27
CA HIS A 590 47.08 10.59 6.57
C HIS A 590 46.64 11.19 7.92
N GLU A 591 45.32 11.29 8.18
CA GLU A 591 44.80 11.83 9.45
C GLU A 591 45.25 11.00 10.66
N HIS A 592 45.29 9.66 10.52
CA HIS A 592 45.83 8.81 11.57
C HIS A 592 47.33 9.00 11.77
N ALA A 593 48.11 9.30 10.73
CA ALA A 593 49.53 9.62 10.89
C ALA A 593 49.74 10.97 11.63
N GLN A 594 48.81 11.92 11.47
CA GLN A 594 48.83 13.19 12.20
C GLN A 594 48.49 13.04 13.70
N LEU A 595 47.98 11.89 14.16
CA LEU A 595 47.78 11.63 15.59
C LEU A 595 49.09 11.64 16.41
N GLN A 596 50.26 11.73 15.75
CA GLN A 596 51.54 12.08 16.38
C GLN A 596 51.52 13.47 17.05
N GLU A 597 50.56 14.34 16.72
CA GLU A 597 50.27 15.58 17.43
C GLU A 597 50.05 15.37 18.95
N VAL A 598 49.55 14.19 19.35
CA VAL A 598 49.44 13.82 20.77
C VAL A 598 50.80 13.83 21.49
N GLU A 599 51.90 13.50 20.80
CA GLU A 599 53.26 13.57 21.37
C GLU A 599 53.72 15.02 21.51
N LEU A 600 53.33 15.89 20.58
CA LEU A 600 53.64 17.32 20.64
C LEU A 600 52.89 18.02 21.78
N LEU A 601 51.63 17.68 22.01
CA LEU A 601 50.83 18.18 23.13
C LEU A 601 51.39 17.71 24.48
N LYS A 602 51.81 16.43 24.57
CA LYS A 602 52.54 15.91 25.74
C LYS A 602 53.87 16.65 25.96
N ALA A 603 54.59 17.00 24.90
CA ALA A 603 55.83 17.77 24.97
C ALA A 603 55.61 19.25 25.36
N GLN A 604 54.42 19.80 25.09
CA GLN A 604 54.01 21.16 25.48
C GLN A 604 53.48 21.24 26.93
N GLY A 605 53.32 20.11 27.61
CA GLY A 605 52.91 20.03 29.01
C GLY A 605 51.41 19.83 29.23
N ASP A 606 50.62 19.59 28.18
CA ASP A 606 49.19 19.29 28.30
C ASP A 606 48.98 17.82 28.72
N THR A 607 48.07 17.60 29.67
CA THR A 607 47.68 16.26 30.11
C THR A 607 46.74 15.63 29.09
N VAL A 608 47.28 14.81 28.19
CA VAL A 608 46.49 14.01 27.25
C VAL A 608 46.07 12.70 27.92
N ASP A 609 44.77 12.55 28.16
CA ASP A 609 44.15 11.35 28.73
C ASP A 609 43.64 10.37 27.65
N ASP A 610 43.32 9.13 28.07
CA ASP A 610 42.76 8.10 27.18
C ASP A 610 41.40 8.53 26.58
N GLU A 611 40.68 9.43 27.27
CA GLU A 611 39.41 10.00 26.83
C GLU A 611 39.59 10.96 25.63
N PHE A 612 40.60 11.83 25.66
CA PHE A 612 40.95 12.69 24.52
C PHE A 612 41.35 11.88 23.28
N PHE A 613 42.17 10.84 23.45
CA PHE A 613 42.56 9.96 22.35
C PHE A 613 41.34 9.24 21.76
N GLY A 614 40.49 8.68 22.62
CA GLY A 614 39.22 8.07 22.24
C GLY A 614 38.29 9.01 21.48
N ALA A 615 38.12 10.24 21.97
CA ALA A 615 37.32 11.27 21.32
C ALA A 615 37.89 11.70 19.97
N ARG A 616 39.22 11.85 19.85
CA ARG A 616 39.88 12.24 18.60
C ARG A 616 39.74 11.16 17.54
N VAL A 617 39.95 9.89 17.90
CA VAL A 617 39.73 8.74 17.02
C VAL A 617 38.28 8.66 16.56
N ALA A 618 37.32 8.81 17.48
CA ALA A 618 35.90 8.84 17.15
C ALA A 618 35.54 9.99 16.18
N ASN A 619 36.17 11.16 16.33
CA ASN A 619 36.01 12.29 15.41
C ASN A 619 36.58 11.98 14.03
N ILE A 620 37.77 11.38 13.94
CA ILE A 620 38.37 10.93 12.67
C ILE A 620 37.46 9.92 11.96
N GLU A 621 36.89 8.96 12.69
CA GLU A 621 35.93 7.98 12.15
C GLU A 621 34.62 8.64 11.68
N GLN A 622 34.11 9.64 12.41
CA GLN A 622 32.94 10.41 11.97
C GLN A 622 33.24 11.27 10.74
N GLU A 623 34.39 11.95 10.73
CA GLU A 623 34.88 12.72 9.59
C GLU A 623 35.21 11.84 8.39
N ALA A 624 35.53 10.56 8.58
CA ALA A 624 35.68 9.57 7.50
C ALA A 624 34.36 9.18 6.86
N ALA A 625 33.34 8.98 7.70
CA ALA A 625 32.01 8.59 7.27
C ALA A 625 31.37 9.67 6.39
N GLN A 626 31.72 10.95 6.61
CA GLN A 626 31.12 12.06 5.88
C GLN A 626 31.54 12.14 4.39
N PRO A 627 32.83 12.12 4.00
CA PRO A 627 33.28 11.99 2.62
C PRO A 627 32.84 10.68 1.96
N GLU A 628 32.70 9.57 2.69
CA GLU A 628 32.14 8.35 2.11
C GLU A 628 30.67 8.54 1.77
N ARG A 629 29.87 9.11 2.67
CA ARG A 629 28.50 9.55 2.37
C ARG A 629 28.47 10.54 1.21
N ASP A 630 29.39 11.49 1.13
CA ASP A 630 29.47 12.46 0.03
C ASP A 630 29.92 11.82 -1.29
N ALA A 631 30.74 10.78 -1.25
CA ALA A 631 31.12 9.99 -2.43
C ALA A 631 29.95 9.12 -2.92
N PHE A 632 29.19 8.50 -2.01
CA PHE A 632 27.88 7.92 -2.34
C PHE A 632 26.94 8.99 -2.90
N LYS A 633 26.97 10.21 -2.34
CA LYS A 633 26.20 11.31 -2.89
C LYS A 633 26.62 11.61 -4.32
N LEU A 634 27.89 11.80 -4.64
CA LEU A 634 28.33 12.03 -6.01
C LEU A 634 28.01 10.87 -6.96
N ALA A 635 28.11 9.63 -6.50
CA ALA A 635 27.84 8.44 -7.33
C ALA A 635 26.35 8.12 -7.50
N MET A 636 25.47 8.58 -6.61
CA MET A 636 24.03 8.26 -6.65
C MET A 636 23.13 9.48 -6.48
N TYR A 637 23.41 10.34 -5.52
CA TYR A 637 22.60 11.51 -5.16
C TYR A 637 22.83 12.72 -6.05
N GLY A 638 23.98 12.84 -6.70
CA GLY A 638 24.23 13.74 -7.82
C GLY A 638 23.34 13.41 -9.02
N MET A 639 22.68 12.24 -9.04
CA MET A 639 21.60 11.94 -9.98
C MET A 639 20.22 12.35 -9.47
N LEU A 640 19.96 12.41 -8.17
CA LEU A 640 18.64 12.81 -7.64
C LEU A 640 18.53 14.32 -7.40
N GLU A 641 19.59 14.96 -6.89
CA GLU A 641 19.70 16.41 -6.65
C GLU A 641 20.42 17.16 -7.78
N GLY A 642 21.20 16.47 -8.62
CA GLY A 642 22.00 17.12 -9.65
C GLY A 642 21.20 17.65 -10.85
N THR A 643 21.83 18.62 -11.50
CA THR A 643 21.26 19.47 -12.53
C THR A 643 21.71 19.09 -13.93
N ASP A 644 22.26 17.88 -14.20
CA ASP A 644 22.61 17.51 -15.58
C ASP A 644 21.32 17.57 -16.43
N PRO A 645 21.21 18.55 -17.34
CA PRO A 645 19.97 18.77 -18.06
C PRO A 645 19.72 17.69 -19.10
N ARG A 646 20.71 16.83 -19.40
CA ARG A 646 20.63 15.78 -20.42
C ARG A 646 20.07 14.46 -19.90
N VAL A 647 19.87 14.31 -18.59
CA VAL A 647 19.21 13.13 -18.01
C VAL A 647 18.01 13.59 -17.22
N SER A 648 16.81 13.20 -17.63
CA SER A 648 15.57 13.63 -16.97
C SER A 648 15.43 13.11 -15.53
N PRO A 649 14.75 13.84 -14.62
CA PRO A 649 14.55 13.43 -13.24
C PRO A 649 14.00 12.00 -13.09
N LEU A 650 13.01 11.63 -13.89
CA LEU A 650 12.42 10.28 -13.87
C LEU A 650 13.42 9.21 -14.34
N ARG A 651 14.18 9.47 -15.41
CA ARG A 651 15.24 8.55 -15.86
C ARG A 651 16.32 8.38 -14.81
N ARG A 652 16.70 9.45 -14.10
CA ARG A 652 17.70 9.39 -13.03
C ARG A 652 17.22 8.52 -11.87
N ALA A 653 15.97 8.68 -11.46
CA ALA A 653 15.39 7.89 -10.37
C ALA A 653 15.36 6.39 -10.68
N LEU A 654 15.10 6.02 -11.93
CA LEU A 654 15.15 4.62 -12.39
C LEU A 654 16.59 4.11 -12.50
N ALA A 655 17.48 4.91 -13.11
CA ALA A 655 18.87 4.53 -13.36
C ALA A 655 19.67 4.28 -12.08
N VAL A 656 19.33 4.93 -10.95
CA VAL A 656 19.88 4.62 -9.62
C VAL A 656 19.84 3.11 -9.34
N TRP A 657 18.74 2.45 -9.72
CA TRP A 657 18.48 1.03 -9.51
C TRP A 657 18.85 0.16 -10.71
N GLY A 658 19.46 0.74 -11.75
CA GLY A 658 19.74 0.04 -13.01
C GLY A 658 18.49 -0.20 -13.86
N LEU A 659 17.40 0.54 -13.59
CA LEU A 659 16.14 0.44 -14.32
C LEU A 659 16.05 1.51 -15.42
N THR A 660 15.21 1.23 -16.41
CA THR A 660 14.90 2.07 -17.55
C THR A 660 13.41 2.40 -17.59
N ALA A 661 12.98 3.21 -18.56
CA ALA A 661 11.56 3.51 -18.74
C ALA A 661 10.73 2.27 -19.10
N ASP A 662 11.34 1.24 -19.69
CA ASP A 662 10.68 -0.02 -20.05
C ASP A 662 10.33 -0.87 -18.83
N ASP A 663 11.07 -0.71 -17.73
CA ASP A 663 10.85 -1.41 -16.46
C ASP A 663 9.67 -0.81 -15.64
N ILE A 664 9.03 0.27 -16.12
CA ILE A 664 7.77 0.74 -15.51
C ILE A 664 6.66 -0.25 -15.91
N GLY A 665 6.44 -1.26 -15.07
CA GLY A 665 5.53 -2.38 -15.34
C GLY A 665 4.05 -2.12 -15.05
N VAL A 666 3.70 -1.09 -14.29
CA VAL A 666 2.31 -0.71 -14.01
C VAL A 666 2.20 0.79 -13.74
N LEU A 667 1.08 1.38 -14.16
CA LEU A 667 0.79 2.80 -13.95
C LEU A 667 -0.54 2.97 -13.23
N SER A 668 -0.53 3.50 -12.00
CA SER A 668 -1.76 3.93 -11.34
C SER A 668 -2.07 5.38 -11.72
N ILE A 669 -3.06 5.58 -12.59
CA ILE A 669 -3.50 6.92 -12.98
C ILE A 669 -4.38 7.55 -11.92
N HIS A 670 -4.43 8.88 -11.86
CA HIS A 670 -5.40 9.62 -11.08
C HIS A 670 -6.83 9.27 -11.50
N GLY A 671 -7.12 9.22 -12.80
CA GLY A 671 -8.32 8.58 -13.34
C GLY A 671 -9.62 9.02 -12.63
N THR A 672 -9.95 10.30 -12.68
CA THR A 672 -11.13 10.87 -11.98
C THR A 672 -12.44 10.66 -12.72
N SER A 673 -12.41 10.02 -13.90
CA SER A 673 -13.60 9.84 -14.73
C SER A 673 -14.12 11.17 -15.30
N THR A 674 -13.25 12.19 -15.37
CA THR A 674 -13.57 13.50 -15.97
C THR A 674 -12.86 13.66 -17.31
N LYS A 675 -13.59 14.13 -18.34
CA LYS A 675 -13.04 14.25 -19.71
C LYS A 675 -11.70 14.98 -19.76
N ALA A 676 -11.61 16.13 -19.10
CA ALA A 676 -10.40 16.94 -19.07
C ALA A 676 -9.22 16.24 -18.37
N ASN A 677 -9.47 15.50 -17.27
CA ASN A 677 -8.41 14.76 -16.58
C ASN A 677 -7.92 13.58 -17.41
N GLU A 678 -8.83 12.75 -17.94
CA GLU A 678 -8.44 11.56 -18.69
C GLU A 678 -7.63 11.92 -19.94
N GLU A 679 -8.06 12.93 -20.69
CA GLU A 679 -7.31 13.43 -21.86
C GLU A 679 -5.93 13.99 -21.46
N ASN A 680 -5.87 14.81 -20.41
CA ASN A 680 -4.62 15.41 -19.95
C ASN A 680 -3.64 14.36 -19.41
N GLU A 681 -4.10 13.46 -18.54
CA GLU A 681 -3.26 12.47 -17.87
C GLU A 681 -2.73 11.42 -18.85
N THR A 682 -3.57 10.93 -19.76
CA THR A 682 -3.12 9.98 -20.80
C THR A 682 -2.14 10.62 -21.76
N ARG A 683 -2.32 11.90 -22.10
CA ARG A 683 -1.33 12.68 -22.88
C ARG A 683 -0.01 12.83 -22.15
N ILE A 684 -0.04 13.20 -20.88
CA ILE A 684 1.17 13.38 -20.05
C ILE A 684 2.02 12.11 -20.08
N TRP A 685 1.41 10.96 -19.81
CA TRP A 685 2.15 9.70 -19.76
C TRP A 685 2.67 9.26 -21.12
N ASN A 686 1.90 9.51 -22.18
CA ASN A 686 2.37 9.27 -23.55
C ASN A 686 3.59 10.11 -23.92
N ASP A 687 3.55 11.40 -23.61
CA ASP A 687 4.66 12.33 -23.88
C ASP A 687 5.88 11.98 -23.01
N ILE A 688 5.67 11.59 -21.75
CA ILE A 688 6.74 11.09 -20.86
C ILE A 688 7.39 9.83 -21.45
N PHE A 689 6.62 8.81 -21.80
CA PHE A 689 7.18 7.57 -22.34
C PHE A 689 7.86 7.78 -23.69
N THR A 690 7.34 8.68 -24.52
CA THR A 690 7.97 9.08 -25.78
C THR A 690 9.31 9.78 -25.52
N SER A 691 9.34 10.77 -24.62
CA SER A 691 10.57 11.49 -24.23
C SER A 691 11.63 10.54 -23.67
N LEU A 692 11.20 9.59 -22.83
CA LEU A 692 12.09 8.62 -22.22
C LEU A 692 12.52 7.48 -23.16
N ALA A 693 12.08 7.49 -24.41
CA ALA A 693 12.36 6.45 -25.41
C ALA A 693 11.91 5.04 -24.98
N ARG A 694 10.71 4.92 -24.39
CA ARG A 694 10.05 3.64 -24.13
C ARG A 694 9.92 2.85 -25.45
N THR A 695 10.27 1.57 -25.41
CA THR A 695 10.25 0.70 -26.58
C THR A 695 8.82 0.60 -27.15
N PRO A 696 8.60 0.88 -28.45
CA PRO A 696 7.29 0.71 -29.08
C PRO A 696 6.78 -0.73 -28.93
N GLY A 697 5.51 -0.88 -28.52
CA GLY A 697 4.91 -2.19 -28.21
C GLY A 697 5.00 -2.59 -26.73
N ASN A 698 5.90 -1.99 -25.94
CA ASN A 698 5.94 -2.18 -24.49
C ASN A 698 4.90 -1.28 -23.78
N ALA A 699 3.62 -1.64 -23.91
CA ALA A 699 2.52 -0.92 -23.28
C ALA A 699 2.45 -1.17 -21.77
N VAL A 700 2.23 -0.12 -20.98
CA VAL A 700 2.08 -0.23 -19.53
C VAL A 700 0.61 -0.47 -19.15
N PRO A 701 0.29 -1.51 -18.37
CA PRO A 701 -1.05 -1.71 -17.84
C PRO A 701 -1.41 -0.63 -16.81
N ILE A 702 -2.61 -0.07 -16.95
CA ILE A 702 -3.13 1.01 -16.13
C ILE A 702 -4.05 0.48 -15.03
N MET A 703 -3.81 0.94 -13.81
CA MET A 703 -4.75 0.84 -12.70
C MET A 703 -5.55 2.13 -12.56
N ALA A 704 -6.89 2.01 -12.54
CA ALA A 704 -7.80 3.13 -12.36
C ALA A 704 -8.71 2.91 -11.13
N GLN A 705 -8.09 2.88 -9.95
CA GLN A 705 -8.72 2.47 -8.68
C GLN A 705 -9.99 3.26 -8.30
N LYS A 706 -10.14 4.49 -8.80
CA LYS A 706 -11.33 5.31 -8.54
C LYS A 706 -12.61 4.73 -9.16
N SER A 707 -12.52 3.81 -10.13
CA SER A 707 -13.71 3.09 -10.59
C SER A 707 -14.42 2.34 -9.46
N LEU A 708 -13.63 1.81 -8.52
CA LEU A 708 -14.14 1.06 -7.37
C LEU A 708 -14.39 1.95 -6.15
N LEU A 709 -13.46 2.86 -5.85
CA LEU A 709 -13.47 3.66 -4.63
C LEU A 709 -14.19 5.00 -4.76
N GLY A 710 -14.38 5.48 -5.99
CA GLY A 710 -14.61 6.88 -6.31
C GLY A 710 -13.46 7.80 -5.85
N HIS A 711 -13.71 9.11 -5.84
CA HIS A 711 -12.68 10.12 -5.57
C HIS A 711 -12.79 10.77 -4.17
N SER A 712 -11.97 10.32 -3.21
CA SER A 712 -11.82 10.86 -1.85
C SER A 712 -11.00 12.17 -1.74
N LYS A 713 -11.05 12.97 -2.80
CA LYS A 713 -10.09 14.04 -3.15
C LYS A 713 -8.65 13.79 -2.69
N GLY A 714 -8.26 14.22 -1.50
CA GLY A 714 -6.88 14.07 -1.05
C GLY A 714 -6.47 12.71 -0.49
N GLY A 715 -7.43 11.87 -0.08
CA GLY A 715 -7.17 10.49 0.36
C GLY A 715 -6.86 9.56 -0.81
N SER A 716 -7.18 9.98 -2.03
CA SER A 716 -7.11 9.13 -3.22
C SER A 716 -5.69 8.73 -3.58
N ALA A 717 -4.72 9.63 -3.40
CA ALA A 717 -3.31 9.32 -3.66
C ALA A 717 -2.77 8.27 -2.68
N ALA A 718 -3.22 8.28 -1.41
CA ALA A 718 -2.84 7.28 -0.42
C ALA A 718 -3.36 5.89 -0.80
N TRP A 719 -4.62 5.80 -1.25
CA TRP A 719 -5.22 4.55 -1.71
C TRP A 719 -4.53 4.00 -2.95
N GLN A 720 -4.20 4.89 -3.90
CA GLN A 720 -3.51 4.52 -5.13
C GLN A 720 -2.11 3.98 -4.83
N MET A 721 -1.39 4.60 -3.89
CA MET A 721 -0.11 4.08 -3.43
C MET A 721 -0.26 2.72 -2.76
N ALA A 722 -1.28 2.51 -1.91
CA ALA A 722 -1.54 1.22 -1.26
C ALA A 722 -1.86 0.12 -2.29
N GLY A 723 -2.73 0.41 -3.26
CA GLY A 723 -3.06 -0.50 -4.37
C GLY A 723 -1.83 -0.84 -5.21
N LEU A 724 -1.00 0.16 -5.56
CA LEU A 724 0.25 -0.07 -6.30
C LEU A 724 1.22 -0.98 -5.54
N ARG A 725 1.33 -0.83 -4.21
CA ARG A 725 2.17 -1.71 -3.38
C ARG A 725 1.62 -3.13 -3.34
N GLN A 726 0.30 -3.29 -3.27
CA GLN A 726 -0.33 -4.62 -3.32
C GLN A 726 -0.14 -5.29 -4.68
N THR A 727 -0.21 -4.54 -5.78
CA THR A 727 0.13 -5.01 -7.13
C THR A 727 1.56 -5.50 -7.20
N VAL A 728 2.53 -4.71 -6.72
CA VAL A 728 3.95 -5.10 -6.71
C VAL A 728 4.19 -6.37 -5.89
N ASN A 729 3.53 -6.51 -4.74
CA ASN A 729 3.73 -7.68 -3.87
C ASN A 729 3.02 -8.94 -4.36
N SER A 730 1.91 -8.81 -5.09
CA SER A 730 1.07 -9.94 -5.52
C SER A 730 1.27 -10.35 -6.97
N GLY A 731 1.90 -9.50 -7.79
CA GLY A 731 1.95 -9.68 -9.25
C GLY A 731 0.58 -9.53 -9.94
N VAL A 732 -0.44 -8.99 -9.26
CA VAL A 732 -1.78 -8.81 -9.85
C VAL A 732 -2.01 -7.35 -10.17
N VAL A 733 -2.24 -7.01 -11.44
CA VAL A 733 -2.71 -5.68 -11.85
C VAL A 733 -4.24 -5.71 -11.92
N PRO A 734 -4.96 -5.00 -11.02
CA PRO A 734 -6.41 -4.95 -11.07
C PRO A 734 -6.95 -4.29 -12.34
N GLY A 735 -8.00 -4.89 -12.91
CA GLY A 735 -8.71 -4.32 -14.04
C GLY A 735 -9.73 -3.26 -13.62
N ASN A 736 -9.91 -2.24 -14.45
CA ASN A 736 -11.05 -1.34 -14.35
C ASN A 736 -12.32 -2.05 -14.83
N ARG A 737 -13.08 -2.69 -13.93
CA ARG A 737 -14.31 -3.42 -14.27
C ARG A 737 -15.38 -2.55 -14.94
N ASN A 738 -15.34 -1.25 -14.70
CA ASN A 738 -16.26 -0.27 -15.29
C ASN A 738 -15.75 0.29 -16.63
N ALA A 739 -14.61 -0.20 -17.15
CA ALA A 739 -14.13 0.10 -18.50
C ALA A 739 -14.94 -0.70 -19.53
N ASP A 740 -16.18 -0.28 -19.78
CA ASP A 740 -17.07 -0.87 -20.78
C ASP A 740 -16.53 -0.68 -22.20
N ASN A 741 -16.10 0.54 -22.54
CA ASN A 741 -15.44 0.86 -23.79
C ASN A 741 -14.42 2.00 -23.59
N ILE A 742 -13.14 1.69 -23.87
CA ILE A 742 -12.07 2.68 -23.79
C ILE A 742 -12.23 3.71 -24.90
N ASP A 743 -12.03 4.98 -24.57
CA ASP A 743 -12.07 6.05 -25.56
C ASP A 743 -11.04 5.81 -26.67
N SER A 744 -11.47 5.95 -27.93
CA SER A 744 -10.65 5.66 -29.11
C SER A 744 -9.35 6.46 -29.19
N HIS A 745 -9.26 7.60 -28.49
CA HIS A 745 -8.10 8.47 -28.50
C HIS A 745 -6.90 7.96 -27.66
N PHE A 746 -7.09 7.00 -26.75
CA PHE A 746 -6.10 6.66 -25.71
C PHE A 746 -5.09 5.54 -26.06
N ARG A 747 -4.65 5.40 -27.33
CA ARG A 747 -4.05 4.13 -27.82
C ARG A 747 -2.53 3.95 -27.75
N ARG A 748 -1.74 4.97 -27.40
CA ARG A 748 -0.27 4.88 -27.44
C ARG A 748 0.28 4.55 -26.04
N TYR A 749 1.28 3.65 -25.95
CA TYR A 749 1.99 3.15 -24.73
C TYR A 749 1.17 2.71 -23.50
N LEU A 750 -0.15 2.85 -23.50
CA LEU A 750 -1.03 2.64 -22.36
C LEU A 750 -1.99 1.49 -22.65
N LEU A 751 -2.07 0.53 -21.74
CA LEU A 751 -3.01 -0.58 -21.78
C LEU A 751 -4.04 -0.40 -20.66
N PHE A 752 -5.34 -0.41 -21.00
CA PHE A 752 -6.43 -0.25 -20.04
C PHE A 752 -7.14 -1.59 -19.80
N PRO A 753 -6.67 -2.42 -18.85
CA PRO A 753 -7.28 -3.71 -18.58
C PRO A 753 -8.67 -3.54 -17.95
N SER A 754 -9.69 -4.22 -18.48
CA SER A 754 -11.02 -4.31 -17.86
C SER A 754 -11.14 -5.48 -16.86
N LYS A 755 -10.21 -6.42 -16.93
CA LYS A 755 -10.12 -7.59 -16.04
C LYS A 755 -8.74 -7.65 -15.37
N PRO A 756 -8.62 -8.27 -14.19
CA PRO A 756 -7.33 -8.45 -13.54
C PRO A 756 -6.33 -9.18 -14.44
N VAL A 757 -5.09 -8.71 -14.46
CA VAL A 757 -3.98 -9.33 -15.19
C VAL A 757 -2.99 -9.87 -14.17
N HIS A 758 -2.74 -11.18 -14.22
CA HIS A 758 -1.68 -11.82 -13.44
C HIS A 758 -0.37 -11.72 -14.22
N THR A 759 0.62 -11.08 -13.63
CA THR A 759 1.98 -11.00 -14.15
C THR A 759 2.85 -12.01 -13.43
N ASP A 760 4.01 -12.31 -14.01
CA ASP A 760 5.06 -13.13 -13.41
C ASP A 760 5.75 -12.45 -12.21
N GLY A 761 5.33 -11.24 -11.85
CA GLY A 761 5.91 -10.45 -10.77
C GLY A 761 7.19 -9.77 -11.22
N SER A 762 7.05 -8.65 -11.94
CA SER A 762 8.20 -7.91 -12.46
C SER A 762 8.09 -6.41 -12.14
N HIS A 763 9.14 -5.90 -11.46
CA HIS A 763 9.56 -4.50 -11.30
C HIS A 763 9.13 -3.70 -10.04
N SER A 764 9.86 -3.85 -8.92
CA SER A 764 10.83 -2.83 -8.43
C SER A 764 11.47 -3.20 -7.07
N ALA A 765 12.74 -3.61 -7.18
CA ALA A 765 13.85 -3.63 -6.21
C ALA A 765 13.55 -3.89 -4.71
N LEU A 766 13.78 -5.14 -4.28
CA LEU A 766 14.10 -5.45 -2.88
C LEU A 766 15.59 -5.10 -2.64
N VAL A 767 15.88 -4.38 -1.56
CA VAL A 767 17.25 -3.96 -1.22
C VAL A 767 18.02 -5.16 -0.65
N SER A 768 19.03 -5.63 -1.38
CA SER A 768 19.96 -6.66 -0.90
C SER A 768 20.92 -6.09 0.15
N CYS A 769 20.83 -6.59 1.38
CA CYS A 769 21.80 -6.33 2.45
C CYS A 769 23.00 -7.30 2.41
N PRO A 770 24.15 -6.95 3.00
CA PRO A 770 25.28 -7.87 3.16
C PRO A 770 24.92 -9.10 4.04
N HIS A 771 25.63 -10.19 3.76
CA HIS A 771 25.27 -11.59 4.02
C HIS A 771 25.03 -12.00 5.48
N SER A 772 25.53 -11.26 6.48
CA SER A 772 25.38 -11.61 7.91
C SER A 772 24.19 -10.96 8.61
N ASP A 773 23.77 -9.78 8.17
CA ASP A 773 22.69 -9.05 8.84
C ASP A 773 21.33 -9.50 8.36
N LEU A 774 21.26 -10.04 7.14
CA LEU A 774 20.03 -10.59 6.57
C LEU A 774 19.49 -11.77 7.39
N ALA A 775 20.34 -12.72 7.80
CA ALA A 775 19.89 -13.88 8.58
C ALA A 775 19.34 -13.49 9.96
N LYS A 776 20.00 -12.56 10.67
CA LYS A 776 19.51 -12.00 11.94
C LYS A 776 18.28 -11.11 11.77
N SER A 777 18.14 -10.45 10.62
CA SER A 777 16.99 -9.61 10.27
C SER A 777 15.76 -10.45 9.93
N VAL A 778 15.93 -11.58 9.22
CA VAL A 778 14.83 -12.50 8.85
C VAL A 778 14.12 -13.06 10.09
N VAL A 779 14.86 -13.56 11.07
CA VAL A 779 14.26 -14.10 12.32
C VAL A 779 13.51 -12.99 13.09
N ARG A 780 14.10 -11.79 13.21
CA ARG A 780 13.43 -10.64 13.85
C ARG A 780 12.19 -10.18 13.08
N HIS A 781 12.23 -10.24 11.75
CA HIS A 781 11.13 -9.91 10.87
C HIS A 781 9.94 -10.88 11.05
N GLU A 782 10.20 -12.18 11.18
CA GLU A 782 9.16 -13.18 11.48
C GLU A 782 8.49 -12.95 12.84
N VAL A 783 9.28 -12.69 13.89
CA VAL A 783 8.74 -12.39 15.23
C VAL A 783 7.84 -11.14 15.18
N ARG A 784 8.24 -10.10 14.45
CA ARG A 784 7.40 -8.91 14.26
C ARG A 784 6.12 -9.21 13.50
N ALA A 785 6.18 -10.03 12.45
CA ALA A 785 4.98 -10.43 11.71
C ALA A 785 3.97 -11.13 12.62
N GLN A 786 4.44 -12.00 13.54
CA GLN A 786 3.59 -12.65 14.54
C GLN A 786 3.02 -11.67 15.56
N GLN A 787 3.79 -10.68 16.01
CA GLN A 787 3.30 -9.62 16.91
C GLN A 787 2.21 -8.76 16.24
N SER A 788 2.42 -8.37 14.98
CA SER A 788 1.42 -7.65 14.19
C SER A 788 0.16 -8.47 13.97
N HIS A 789 0.29 -9.77 13.70
CA HIS A 789 -0.83 -10.71 13.56
C HIS A 789 -1.63 -10.79 14.88
N LYS A 790 -0.95 -10.90 16.02
CA LYS A 790 -1.58 -10.87 17.34
C LYS A 790 -2.35 -9.57 17.56
N ALA A 791 -1.74 -8.42 17.31
CA ALA A 791 -2.40 -7.12 17.49
C ALA A 791 -3.66 -6.97 16.60
N MET A 792 -3.60 -7.47 15.37
CA MET A 792 -4.77 -7.47 14.48
C MET A 792 -5.88 -8.42 14.94
N SER A 793 -5.51 -9.56 15.51
CA SER A 793 -6.47 -10.49 16.08
C SER A 793 -7.14 -9.86 17.31
N GLU A 794 -6.35 -9.26 18.21
CA GLU A 794 -6.82 -8.50 19.39
C GLU A 794 -7.75 -7.34 19.01
N MET A 795 -7.52 -6.67 17.88
CA MET A 795 -8.45 -5.66 17.36
C MET A 795 -9.87 -6.21 17.20
N MET A 796 -10.01 -7.38 16.57
CA MET A 796 -11.34 -7.89 16.24
C MET A 796 -12.06 -8.48 17.45
N ILE A 797 -11.31 -9.08 18.39
CA ILE A 797 -11.89 -9.76 19.57
C ILE A 797 -12.03 -8.87 20.81
N LYS A 798 -11.16 -7.86 20.97
CA LYS A 798 -11.08 -6.98 22.16
C LYS A 798 -11.22 -5.50 21.84
N HIS A 799 -11.45 -5.13 20.58
CA HIS A 799 -11.51 -3.74 20.13
C HIS A 799 -10.24 -2.95 20.46
N LEU A 800 -9.06 -3.56 20.31
CA LEU A 800 -7.81 -3.00 20.80
C LEU A 800 -6.71 -2.90 19.72
N LEU A 801 -6.90 -1.99 18.76
CA LEU A 801 -5.84 -1.59 17.82
C LEU A 801 -5.25 -0.22 18.16
N VAL A 802 -6.11 0.78 18.31
CA VAL A 802 -5.74 2.13 18.71
C VAL A 802 -5.57 2.12 20.23
N ARG A 803 -4.33 2.28 20.69
CA ARG A 803 -3.98 2.32 22.11
C ARG A 803 -3.59 3.74 22.48
N VAL A 804 -4.54 4.51 22.99
CA VAL A 804 -4.32 5.90 23.41
C VAL A 804 -3.27 5.93 24.52
N LYS A 805 -2.31 6.84 24.40
CA LYS A 805 -1.24 7.05 25.38
C LYS A 805 -1.67 8.13 26.38
N GLU A 806 -1.67 7.77 27.66
CA GLU A 806 -2.02 8.69 28.77
C GLU A 806 -0.91 9.68 29.10
N ALA A 807 0.35 9.33 28.81
CA ALA A 807 1.52 10.15 29.15
C ALA A 807 2.62 10.00 28.09
N PRO A 808 3.42 11.07 27.86
CA PRO A 808 4.59 11.00 27.01
C PRO A 808 5.59 9.96 27.53
N PRO A 809 6.54 9.51 26.69
CA PRO A 809 7.53 8.52 27.08
C PRO A 809 8.55 9.06 28.10
N TYR A 810 8.42 10.26 28.67
CA TYR A 810 9.33 10.82 29.67
C TYR A 810 8.55 11.56 30.76
N SER A 811 9.12 11.69 31.95
CA SER A 811 8.52 12.50 33.01
C SER A 811 8.75 13.99 32.78
N THR A 812 7.90 14.84 33.36
CA THR A 812 8.03 16.31 33.27
C THR A 812 9.39 16.82 33.74
N ARG A 813 10.01 16.15 34.73
CA ARG A 813 11.35 16.47 35.24
C ARG A 813 12.44 16.36 34.18
N TRP A 814 12.34 15.37 33.30
CA TRP A 814 13.39 15.05 32.32
C TRP A 814 13.15 15.65 30.94
N ARG A 815 11.99 16.29 30.71
CA ARG A 815 11.57 16.85 29.42
C ARG A 815 12.65 17.68 28.73
N ALA A 816 13.15 18.72 29.39
CA ALA A 816 14.15 19.62 28.80
C ALA A 816 15.47 18.89 28.47
N GLN A 817 15.90 17.98 29.33
CA GLN A 817 17.14 17.23 29.12
C GLN A 817 17.01 16.22 27.98
N VAL A 818 15.87 15.54 27.87
CA VAL A 818 15.56 14.66 26.74
C VAL A 818 15.64 15.45 25.44
N TRP A 819 15.00 16.61 25.36
CA TRP A 819 14.95 17.40 24.12
C TRP A 819 16.30 17.93 23.65
N ILE A 820 17.18 18.31 24.58
CA ILE A 820 18.50 18.87 24.25
C ILE A 820 19.51 17.76 23.94
N SER A 821 19.37 16.60 24.59
CA SER A 821 20.36 15.53 24.53
C SER A 821 20.04 14.54 23.40
N ARG A 822 20.78 14.64 22.29
CA ARG A 822 20.72 13.71 21.15
C ARG A 822 20.83 12.21 21.46
N PRO A 823 21.54 11.72 22.49
CA PRO A 823 21.71 10.28 22.75
C PRO A 823 20.64 9.67 23.66
N THR A 824 19.56 10.38 23.99
CA THR A 824 18.50 9.85 24.85
C THR A 824 17.67 8.78 24.11
N ARG A 825 17.51 7.61 24.74
CA ARG A 825 16.83 6.43 24.17
C ARG A 825 15.98 5.72 25.23
N THR A 826 14.89 5.08 24.82
CA THR A 826 14.05 4.31 25.75
C THR A 826 14.75 3.02 26.16
N SER A 827 14.61 2.63 27.43
CA SER A 827 15.06 1.32 27.93
C SER A 827 13.87 0.57 28.52
N SER A 828 13.86 -0.77 28.42
CA SER A 828 12.82 -1.56 29.10
C SER A 828 13.24 -1.84 30.53
N GLN A 829 12.51 -1.32 31.53
CA GLN A 829 12.58 -1.87 32.88
C GLN A 829 11.71 -3.14 32.94
N SER A 830 12.23 -4.18 33.59
CA SER A 830 11.65 -5.52 33.55
C SER A 830 10.16 -5.53 33.93
N LEU A 831 9.35 -6.21 33.10
CA LEU A 831 7.94 -6.57 33.31
C LEU A 831 6.86 -5.48 33.09
N ARG A 832 7.18 -4.28 32.58
CA ARG A 832 6.18 -3.27 32.17
C ARG A 832 6.25 -2.94 30.67
N PRO A 833 5.16 -2.42 30.05
CA PRO A 833 5.25 -1.81 28.72
C PRO A 833 6.35 -0.74 28.69
N LEU A 834 6.95 -0.56 27.52
CA LEU A 834 8.11 0.30 27.23
C LEU A 834 8.16 1.56 28.12
N SER A 835 8.95 1.47 29.19
CA SER A 835 8.90 2.38 30.33
C SER A 835 9.91 3.50 30.18
N GLN A 836 9.43 4.73 30.18
CA GLN A 836 10.12 6.01 30.45
C GLN A 836 11.57 6.16 29.91
N LEU A 837 11.74 7.04 28.91
CA LEU A 837 12.97 7.74 28.58
C LEU A 837 13.58 8.35 29.84
N THR A 838 14.78 7.89 30.18
CA THR A 838 15.65 8.50 31.18
C THR A 838 16.84 9.13 30.47
N PRO A 839 17.23 10.37 30.79
CA PRO A 839 18.48 10.91 30.31
C PRO A 839 19.64 10.06 30.83
N PRO A 840 20.71 9.88 30.04
CA PRO A 840 21.86 9.11 30.50
C PRO A 840 22.44 9.78 31.76
N THR A 841 22.75 8.97 32.78
CA THR A 841 23.25 9.41 34.10
C THR A 841 24.65 10.04 34.02
N SER A 842 25.35 9.86 32.90
CA SER A 842 26.60 10.50 32.52
C SER A 842 26.47 11.06 31.10
N LEU A 843 27.28 12.07 30.75
CA LEU A 843 27.51 12.38 29.34
C LEU A 843 27.89 11.06 28.65
N PRO A 844 27.28 10.71 27.50
CA PRO A 844 27.76 9.56 26.77
C PRO A 844 29.21 9.86 26.41
N SER A 845 30.12 9.10 27.01
CA SER A 845 31.45 8.94 26.46
C SER A 845 31.27 8.68 24.97
N PRO A 846 31.97 9.38 24.06
CA PRO A 846 31.91 9.08 22.64
C PRO A 846 32.01 7.57 22.50
N ARG A 847 30.98 6.96 21.88
CA ARG A 847 30.80 5.50 21.76
C ARG A 847 32.18 4.89 21.67
N ALA A 848 32.65 4.20 22.73
CA ALA A 848 34.04 3.80 22.81
C ALA A 848 34.38 3.10 21.50
N SER A 849 35.22 3.73 20.66
CA SER A 849 35.66 3.11 19.42
C SER A 849 36.16 1.71 19.79
N PRO A 850 35.99 0.68 18.95
CA PRO A 850 36.54 -0.64 19.27
C PRO A 850 38.07 -0.60 19.56
N LEU A 851 38.75 0.50 19.20
CA LEU A 851 40.11 0.84 19.63
C LEU A 851 40.28 1.13 21.15
N LEU A 852 39.27 1.66 21.84
CA LEU A 852 39.25 1.90 23.29
C LEU A 852 39.08 0.61 24.12
N GLN A 853 38.72 -0.52 23.49
CA GLN A 853 38.66 -1.82 24.18
C GLN A 853 40.05 -2.44 24.41
N LEU A 854 41.12 -1.79 23.94
CA LEU A 854 42.50 -2.25 24.07
C LEU A 854 43.34 -1.16 24.77
N PRO A 855 43.57 -1.24 26.09
CA PRO A 855 44.36 -0.25 26.84
C PRO A 855 45.84 -0.17 26.42
N ALA A 856 46.33 -1.07 25.56
CA ALA A 856 47.72 -1.09 25.05
C ALA A 856 47.92 -0.35 23.70
N SER A 857 46.89 0.30 23.15
CA SER A 857 46.92 0.88 21.79
C SER A 857 47.78 2.15 21.67
N LEU A 858 47.82 2.96 22.72
CA LEU A 858 48.47 4.28 22.70
C LEU A 858 49.98 4.16 22.54
N GLU A 859 50.66 3.28 23.29
CA GLU A 859 52.10 3.06 23.15
C GLU A 859 52.49 2.46 21.79
N LEU A 860 51.66 1.57 21.24
CA LEU A 860 51.95 0.88 19.97
C LEU A 860 51.77 1.80 18.75
N VAL A 861 50.81 2.73 18.80
CA VAL A 861 50.55 3.72 17.73
C VAL A 861 51.62 4.81 17.73
N LEU A 862 52.08 5.23 18.91
CA LEU A 862 53.02 6.35 19.10
C LEU A 862 54.49 5.99 18.80
N THR A 863 54.90 4.72 18.90
CA THR A 863 56.28 4.35 18.53
C THR A 863 56.58 4.58 17.04
N LYS A 864 57.79 5.10 16.71
CA LYS A 864 58.34 5.41 15.36
C LYS A 864 58.31 4.25 14.32
N SER A 865 57.69 3.12 14.65
CA SER A 865 57.74 1.85 13.93
C SER A 865 56.37 1.34 13.46
N SER A 866 55.27 2.06 13.65
CA SER A 866 53.93 1.60 13.27
C SER A 866 53.60 1.91 11.78
N SER A 867 53.04 0.93 11.06
CA SER A 867 52.47 1.14 9.71
C SER A 867 50.97 0.92 9.76
N LEU A 868 50.20 2.00 9.61
CA LEU A 868 48.74 1.99 9.56
C LEU A 868 48.26 1.85 8.12
N LEU A 869 47.35 0.91 7.87
CA LEU A 869 46.72 0.74 6.57
C LEU A 869 45.22 0.60 6.74
N TYR A 870 44.50 1.64 6.31
CA TYR A 870 43.05 1.72 6.34
C TYR A 870 42.45 1.12 5.08
N HIS A 871 41.47 0.21 5.22
CA HIS A 871 40.73 -0.34 4.09
C HIS A 871 39.22 -0.28 4.34
N PRO A 872 38.44 0.43 3.52
CA PRO A 872 36.98 0.33 3.56
C PRO A 872 36.56 -1.05 3.02
N PRO A 873 35.41 -1.61 3.48
CA PRO A 873 34.90 -2.90 3.03
C PRO A 873 34.57 -2.84 1.52
N THR A 874 35.55 -3.19 0.69
CA THR A 874 35.53 -2.94 -0.77
C THR A 874 35.45 -4.21 -1.60
N ARG A 875 35.39 -5.41 -0.99
CA ARG A 875 35.33 -6.66 -1.75
C ARG A 875 33.92 -7.24 -1.80
N PRO A 876 33.32 -7.39 -3.00
CA PRO A 876 32.12 -8.20 -3.16
C PRO A 876 32.46 -9.66 -2.82
N SER A 877 31.76 -10.21 -1.85
CA SER A 877 31.98 -11.56 -1.31
C SER A 877 31.70 -12.65 -2.35
N SER A 878 30.80 -12.45 -3.32
CA SER A 878 30.31 -13.55 -4.17
C SER A 878 31.35 -14.16 -5.13
N ARG A 879 32.16 -13.34 -5.81
CA ARG A 879 33.14 -13.84 -6.81
C ARG A 879 34.56 -14.03 -6.25
N ALA A 880 34.91 -13.31 -5.20
CA ALA A 880 36.21 -13.44 -4.53
C ALA A 880 36.28 -14.67 -3.61
N THR A 881 35.16 -15.10 -3.02
CA THR A 881 35.12 -16.32 -2.20
C THR A 881 35.37 -17.57 -3.05
N LEU A 882 35.01 -17.58 -4.33
CA LEU A 882 35.27 -18.72 -5.22
C LEU A 882 36.74 -18.80 -5.67
N LEU A 883 37.42 -17.65 -5.80
CA LEU A 883 38.86 -17.58 -6.10
C LEU A 883 39.72 -17.77 -4.84
N MET A 884 39.26 -17.36 -3.66
CA MET A 884 39.96 -17.61 -2.38
C MET A 884 39.72 -19.02 -1.82
N ARG A 885 38.55 -19.65 -2.06
CA ARG A 885 38.30 -21.05 -1.66
C ARG A 885 39.18 -22.06 -2.38
N ARG A 886 39.76 -21.72 -3.53
CA ARG A 886 40.72 -22.58 -4.21
C ARG A 886 42.14 -22.49 -3.63
N SER A 887 42.40 -21.67 -2.61
CA SER A 887 43.78 -21.39 -2.16
C SER A 887 44.07 -21.58 -0.67
N LEU A 888 43.11 -21.85 0.22
CA LEU A 888 43.39 -21.96 1.66
C LEU A 888 42.51 -23.02 2.34
N THR A 889 43.16 -24.10 2.81
CA THR A 889 42.63 -25.15 3.68
C THR A 889 43.08 -24.88 5.12
N ALA A 890 42.36 -24.04 5.87
CA ALA A 890 42.32 -24.00 7.34
C ALA A 890 41.37 -22.87 7.78
N GLU A 891 40.76 -23.02 8.95
CA GLU A 891 39.45 -22.48 9.32
C GLU A 891 39.44 -21.06 9.92
N TYR A 892 38.29 -20.38 9.77
CA TYR A 892 37.81 -19.36 10.70
C TYR A 892 36.38 -19.78 11.11
N SER A 893 36.09 -19.74 12.41
CA SER A 893 34.85 -20.24 13.02
C SER A 893 33.57 -19.63 12.41
N PRO A 894 32.47 -20.39 12.24
CA PRO A 894 31.18 -19.90 11.68
C PRO A 894 30.43 -18.91 12.59
N ARG A 895 31.02 -18.42 13.69
CA ARG A 895 30.35 -17.61 14.72
C ARG A 895 30.43 -16.08 14.50
N LEU A 896 31.26 -15.57 13.59
CA LEU A 896 31.46 -14.12 13.36
C LEU A 896 30.96 -13.65 11.97
N PRO A 897 30.54 -12.37 11.80
CA PRO A 897 30.06 -11.85 10.52
C PRO A 897 31.13 -11.93 9.41
N PRO A 898 30.83 -12.41 8.18
CA PRO A 898 31.84 -12.63 7.14
C PRO A 898 32.44 -11.36 6.52
N HIS A 899 31.80 -10.20 6.66
CA HIS A 899 32.21 -8.95 6.02
C HIS A 899 33.25 -8.17 6.83
N SER A 900 33.33 -8.43 8.14
CA SER A 900 34.26 -7.79 9.08
C SER A 900 35.62 -8.50 9.15
N LEU A 901 35.72 -9.72 8.61
CA LEU A 901 36.96 -10.51 8.59
C LEU A 901 37.49 -10.65 7.17
N LEU A 902 38.01 -9.55 6.62
CA LEU A 902 38.89 -9.62 5.46
C LEU A 902 40.32 -9.82 5.97
N ALA A 903 40.87 -11.03 5.85
CA ALA A 903 42.28 -11.31 6.14
C ALA A 903 43.26 -10.59 5.18
N GLY A 904 42.76 -10.05 4.05
CA GLY A 904 43.58 -9.37 3.03
C GLY A 904 44.17 -8.01 3.44
N PRO A 905 43.37 -7.07 3.98
CA PRO A 905 43.82 -5.79 4.53
C PRO A 905 44.94 -5.88 5.57
N ALA A 906 44.85 -6.85 6.49
CA ALA A 906 45.78 -7.04 7.58
C ALA A 906 47.18 -7.55 7.15
N ARG A 907 47.29 -8.16 5.96
CA ARG A 907 48.55 -8.67 5.38
C ARG A 907 49.42 -7.58 4.74
N LYS A 908 48.81 -6.47 4.28
CA LYS A 908 49.54 -5.35 3.61
C LYS A 908 50.51 -4.59 4.52
N PRO A 909 50.14 -4.17 5.75
CA PRO A 909 51.08 -3.46 6.63
C PRO A 909 52.31 -4.31 6.98
N CYS A 910 52.13 -5.64 7.07
CA CYS A 910 53.24 -6.58 7.25
C CYS A 910 54.25 -6.52 6.07
N SER A 911 53.77 -6.50 4.81
CA SER A 911 54.68 -6.48 3.65
C SER A 911 55.41 -5.15 3.42
N SER A 912 54.75 -4.00 3.70
CA SER A 912 55.36 -2.68 3.47
C SER A 912 56.57 -2.42 4.37
N ARG A 913 56.57 -2.97 5.60
CA ARG A 913 57.64 -2.73 6.58
C ARG A 913 58.91 -3.53 6.30
N TRP A 914 58.80 -4.68 5.65
CA TRP A 914 59.97 -5.49 5.29
C TRP A 914 60.67 -5.01 4.03
N GLY A 915 60.20 -3.93 3.38
CA GLY A 915 60.87 -3.34 2.21
C GLY A 915 61.01 -4.32 1.05
N VAL A 916 60.11 -5.31 0.98
CA VAL A 916 60.03 -6.24 -0.15
C VAL A 916 59.66 -5.40 -1.38
N ALA A 917 60.46 -5.49 -2.45
CA ALA A 917 60.15 -4.81 -3.70
C ALA A 917 58.72 -5.17 -4.12
N SER A 918 57.91 -4.15 -4.44
CA SER A 918 56.52 -4.34 -4.83
C SER A 918 56.45 -5.32 -6.02
N LYS A 919 55.82 -6.49 -5.82
CA LYS A 919 55.53 -7.45 -6.90
C LYS A 919 54.41 -6.97 -7.86
N GLY A 920 54.07 -5.69 -7.84
CA GLY A 920 52.98 -5.08 -8.59
C GLY A 920 51.69 -4.93 -7.78
N ALA A 921 50.85 -3.97 -8.17
CA ALA A 921 49.57 -3.70 -7.54
C ALA A 921 48.57 -4.84 -7.82
N GLY A 922 48.61 -5.92 -7.03
CA GLY A 922 47.70 -7.07 -7.18
C GLY A 922 48.31 -8.44 -6.88
N ALA A 923 49.60 -8.53 -6.55
CA ALA A 923 50.26 -9.80 -6.22
C ALA A 923 49.58 -10.52 -5.03
N ALA A 924 49.51 -11.85 -5.11
CA ALA A 924 48.88 -12.68 -4.08
C ALA A 924 49.73 -12.67 -2.79
N MET A 925 49.15 -12.19 -1.69
CA MET A 925 49.79 -12.17 -0.34
C MET A 925 49.50 -13.49 0.41
N GLN A 926 49.75 -14.64 -0.22
CA GLN A 926 49.51 -15.95 0.41
C GLN A 926 50.58 -16.28 1.46
N ASP A 927 51.79 -15.75 1.27
CA ASP A 927 52.96 -15.94 2.13
C ASP A 927 52.84 -15.31 3.54
N ILE A 928 51.78 -14.53 3.80
CA ILE A 928 51.48 -13.92 5.09
C ILE A 928 50.12 -14.44 5.55
N GLU A 929 50.11 -15.28 6.57
CA GLU A 929 48.90 -15.86 7.17
C GLU A 929 48.63 -15.21 8.53
N ILE A 930 47.35 -15.07 8.88
CA ILE A 930 46.90 -14.56 10.17
C ILE A 930 45.99 -15.63 10.75
N VAL A 931 46.33 -16.13 11.92
CA VAL A 931 45.65 -17.22 12.64
C VAL A 931 45.37 -16.76 14.07
N ASN A 932 44.23 -17.14 14.64
CA ASN A 932 43.99 -16.92 16.07
C ASN A 932 44.74 -17.95 16.89
N ASP A 933 45.35 -17.52 17.98
CA ASP A 933 45.93 -18.41 18.98
C ASP A 933 44.79 -19.12 19.76
N GLU A 934 44.85 -20.45 19.86
CA GLU A 934 43.79 -21.26 20.48
C GLU A 934 43.61 -20.98 21.97
N GLN A 935 44.62 -20.41 22.64
CA GLN A 935 44.60 -20.14 24.08
C GLN A 935 44.17 -18.71 24.44
N THR A 936 44.43 -17.73 23.57
CA THR A 936 44.22 -16.30 23.84
C THR A 936 43.22 -15.63 22.89
N ASP A 937 42.79 -16.32 21.82
CA ASP A 937 41.95 -15.83 20.72
C ASP A 937 42.51 -14.56 20.03
N ALA A 938 43.78 -14.23 20.28
CA ALA A 938 44.48 -13.08 19.72
C ALA A 938 45.06 -13.43 18.33
N PRO A 939 45.05 -12.48 17.37
CA PRO A 939 45.57 -12.72 16.03
C PRO A 939 47.12 -12.80 16.02
N VAL A 940 47.65 -13.87 15.45
CA VAL A 940 49.09 -14.15 15.30
C VAL A 940 49.44 -14.23 13.81
N VAL A 941 50.55 -13.59 13.43
CA VAL A 941 51.04 -13.60 12.04
C VAL A 941 52.01 -14.76 11.83
N ARG A 942 51.73 -15.63 10.84
CA ARG A 942 52.64 -16.67 10.37
C ARG A 942 53.15 -16.34 8.97
N LEU A 943 54.47 -16.41 8.78
CA LEU A 943 55.12 -16.08 7.52
C LEU A 943 55.64 -17.35 6.84
N TYR A 944 55.41 -17.43 5.54
CA TYR A 944 55.86 -18.53 4.68
C TYR A 944 56.61 -17.98 3.47
N GLY A 945 57.26 -18.87 2.71
CA GLY A 945 57.87 -18.55 1.42
C GLY A 945 58.82 -17.35 1.44
N GLU A 946 58.65 -16.46 0.46
CA GLU A 946 59.50 -15.28 0.29
C GLU A 946 59.30 -14.21 1.36
N ALA A 947 58.10 -14.12 1.95
CA ALA A 947 57.82 -13.17 3.03
C ALA A 947 58.63 -13.53 4.29
N LYS A 948 58.76 -14.83 4.61
CA LYS A 948 59.62 -15.31 5.69
C LYS A 948 61.09 -15.03 5.40
N ALA A 949 61.57 -15.35 4.20
CA ALA A 949 62.95 -15.10 3.80
C ALA A 949 63.34 -13.61 3.87
N ALA A 950 62.41 -12.70 3.54
CA ALA A 950 62.63 -11.26 3.66
C ALA A 950 62.62 -10.76 5.11
N ALA A 951 61.77 -11.34 5.97
CA ALA A 951 61.72 -11.03 7.40
C ALA A 951 63.01 -11.50 8.12
N ASP A 952 63.47 -12.72 7.80
CA ASP A 952 64.70 -13.30 8.35
C ASP A 952 65.94 -12.48 7.95
N LYS A 953 66.00 -12.02 6.68
CA LYS A 953 67.08 -11.14 6.18
C LYS A 953 67.17 -9.80 6.92
N LYS A 954 66.07 -9.34 7.54
CA LYS A 954 66.00 -8.09 8.32
C LYS A 954 66.06 -8.32 9.84
N GLY A 955 66.29 -9.55 10.30
CA GLY A 955 66.39 -9.86 11.73
C GLY A 955 65.08 -9.67 12.49
N VAL A 956 63.93 -9.91 11.85
CA VAL A 956 62.61 -9.76 12.49
C VAL A 956 62.23 -11.06 13.21
N GLY A 957 62.29 -11.06 14.56
CA GLY A 957 61.98 -12.25 15.36
C GLY A 957 60.50 -12.47 15.65
N LYS A 958 59.72 -11.39 15.86
CA LYS A 958 58.29 -11.47 16.19
C LYS A 958 57.50 -10.34 15.54
N VAL A 959 56.28 -10.65 15.10
CA VAL A 959 55.35 -9.70 14.49
C VAL A 959 54.05 -9.72 15.27
N MET A 960 53.76 -8.61 15.94
CA MET A 960 52.51 -8.35 16.64
C MET A 960 51.54 -7.66 15.70
N ILE A 961 50.28 -8.08 15.68
CA ILE A 961 49.22 -7.41 14.91
C ILE A 961 48.03 -7.11 15.81
N LEU A 962 47.52 -5.89 15.73
CA LEU A 962 46.26 -5.48 16.33
C LEU A 962 45.24 -5.27 15.22
N LEU A 963 44.06 -5.83 15.41
CA LEU A 963 42.93 -5.73 14.49
C LEU A 963 41.76 -5.11 15.25
N SER A 964 41.21 -4.03 14.70
CA SER A 964 39.98 -3.41 15.18
C SER A 964 39.06 -3.20 13.99
N HIS A 965 37.78 -3.56 14.13
CA HIS A 965 36.81 -3.41 13.05
C HIS A 965 35.46 -2.89 13.58
N SER A 966 34.80 -2.10 12.75
CA SER A 966 33.43 -1.61 12.91
C SER A 966 32.63 -1.89 11.63
N GLU A 967 31.36 -1.51 11.60
CA GLU A 967 30.51 -1.62 10.39
C GLU A 967 31.07 -0.79 9.21
N THR A 968 31.82 0.28 9.50
CA THR A 968 32.28 1.24 8.50
C THR A 968 33.78 1.11 8.20
N VAL A 969 34.57 0.62 9.17
CA VAL A 969 36.03 0.73 9.14
C VAL A 969 36.69 -0.56 9.63
N ALA A 970 37.78 -0.97 8.99
CA ALA A 970 38.71 -1.94 9.53
C ALA A 970 40.11 -1.32 9.63
N ILE A 971 40.71 -1.39 10.80
CA ILE A 971 42.05 -0.87 11.13
C ILE A 971 42.94 -2.04 11.53
N ALA A 972 44.12 -2.08 10.94
CA ALA A 972 45.17 -3.02 11.30
C ALA A 972 46.47 -2.26 11.59
N ILE A 973 47.08 -2.57 12.74
CA ILE A 973 48.38 -2.03 13.15
C ILE A 973 49.32 -3.21 13.32
N ALA A 974 50.46 -3.19 12.63
CA ALA A 974 51.48 -4.23 12.73
C ALA A 974 52.78 -3.67 13.32
N GLN A 975 53.31 -4.34 14.34
CA GLN A 975 54.60 -4.06 14.94
C GLN A 975 55.53 -5.26 14.82
N ALA A 976 56.63 -5.09 14.07
CA ALA A 976 57.74 -6.02 14.02
C ALA A 976 58.81 -5.62 15.06
N THR A 977 59.24 -6.58 15.87
CA THR A 977 60.38 -6.43 16.79
C THR A 977 61.57 -7.22 16.26
N ALA A 978 62.76 -6.62 16.34
CA ALA A 978 64.00 -7.31 16.03
C ALA A 978 64.26 -8.42 17.06
N SER A 979 64.86 -9.52 16.62
CA SER A 979 65.35 -10.58 17.52
C SER A 979 66.56 -10.12 18.31
#